data_AF-A0A9W7B1K6-F1
#
_entry.id   AF-A0A9W7B1K6-F1
#
_cell.length_a   1.000
_cell.length_b   1.000
_cell.length_c   1.000
_cell.angle_alpha   90.00
_cell.angle_beta   90.00
_cell.angle_gamma   90.00
#
_symmetry.space_group_name_H-M   'P 1'
#
loop_
_entity.id
_entity.type
_entity.pdbx_description
1 polymer ?
#
loop_
_entity_poly.entity_id
_entity_poly.type
_entity_poly.pdbx_seq_one_letter_code
_entity_poly.pdbx_strand_id
1 'polypeptide(L)'
;MSAALCSDCGVGKHLEDDGIDILNHDNVNDCSVCGLGKYQDQLAAGSCSACGGGKYLVDDGTDHLSHDNVDDCVVCDSGKYQDQTSAASCSDCGVGKHIADNAVDYSLHDELSDCLVCESGKFQDQAVAASCVDCGVGRFLADEGVDASEHDSVHKCLVCSAGTYTEDTHAASCSNCVVGKFLAADDSVGNHELHDSESDCSTCPAGKYIAVPGSGDCLVCGKGKYLADTATAADLHDDEADCTMCSAGLFLTDDSGLDSTLHDSVDDCTICASGKFSGEGVATCTNCGAGRYLAGDGADISKHDDESDCLVCNSGTYQDQDAAAACTSCVAGKHLTDNGVEAAGHNEEADCAICAAGTYSAATSQVCTVCSKGKYLDDPATSAAEHDDESDCTSCVAGKALSYIGGNPLEVNDTDATHHDSESDCAVCASGKYSGVEASDTCSDCVAGKHLEDHRVDADLHNSILDCGVCASGKFSDEDGSATCTACGAGRYLADDGVDVTAHDQPSDCLVCGSGKYQGQAVAGACVDCGAGRYNTDDGSGDDAYLEHDSTEDCLVCASGKYTEETTAVGCVECVRGKYLTDDAVAETQHDEEADCKICTAGMYGNRTGLKNCFDCHAGKYLSDMSTSTDFHDDESDCSTCDAGHHSGPGAASCDGCGAGKYSAIPIDNEEDCVICEIGKFSVTEGATACLECPSGTHNDDAGSDKGFHDEEADCVVWEEFGR
;
A
#
# COMPACT_ATOMS: atom_id res chain seq x y z
N MET A 1 93.10 82.55 -118.06
CA MET A 1 93.12 81.39 -117.15
C MET A 1 91.77 81.39 -116.46
N SER A 2 90.88 80.47 -116.86
CA SER A 2 89.55 80.30 -116.28
C SER A 2 89.68 79.52 -114.96
N ALA A 3 89.11 80.04 -113.88
CA ALA A 3 88.85 79.27 -112.66
C ALA A 3 87.46 78.62 -112.81
N ALA A 4 87.39 77.30 -112.65
CA ALA A 4 86.13 76.55 -112.59
C ALA A 4 85.53 76.63 -111.18
N LEU A 5 84.20 76.73 -111.11
CA LEU A 5 83.38 76.79 -109.90
C LEU A 5 82.89 75.36 -109.55
N CYS A 6 82.95 74.93 -108.27
CA CYS A 6 82.22 73.74 -107.79
C CYS A 6 80.70 73.96 -107.87
N SER A 7 79.93 72.90 -108.09
CA SER A 7 78.47 72.92 -108.12
C SER A 7 77.89 72.32 -106.84
N ASP A 8 77.08 73.08 -106.11
CA ASP A 8 76.48 72.67 -104.84
C ASP A 8 75.35 71.64 -105.01
N CYS A 9 75.18 70.72 -104.06
CA CYS A 9 74.06 69.77 -104.06
C CYS A 9 72.71 70.47 -103.85
N GLY A 10 71.72 70.09 -104.67
CA GLY A 10 70.33 70.51 -104.50
C GLY A 10 69.67 69.86 -103.28
N VAL A 11 68.51 70.38 -102.89
CA VAL A 11 67.66 69.79 -101.84
C VAL A 11 67.34 68.31 -102.13
N GLY A 12 67.17 67.52 -101.06
CA GLY A 12 67.04 66.07 -101.09
C GLY A 12 68.34 65.32 -101.36
N LYS A 13 69.48 66.01 -101.55
CA LYS A 13 70.80 65.41 -101.76
C LYS A 13 71.86 65.97 -100.82
N HIS A 14 72.92 65.19 -100.57
CA HIS A 14 74.06 65.58 -99.73
C HIS A 14 75.41 65.11 -100.30
N LEU A 15 76.50 65.65 -99.76
CA LEU A 15 77.89 65.29 -100.07
C LEU A 15 78.60 64.85 -98.78
N GLU A 16 79.19 63.64 -98.71
CA GLU A 16 79.76 63.06 -97.46
C GLU A 16 81.13 63.61 -97.04
N ASP A 17 81.72 64.57 -97.76
CA ASP A 17 83.08 65.08 -97.55
C ASP A 17 83.13 66.62 -97.43
N ASP A 18 84.22 67.17 -96.90
CA ASP A 18 84.40 68.57 -96.48
C ASP A 18 84.43 69.60 -97.63
N GLY A 19 84.19 69.17 -98.87
CA GLY A 19 83.90 70.03 -100.02
C GLY A 19 85.10 70.81 -100.56
N ILE A 20 86.33 70.46 -100.17
CA ILE A 20 87.55 71.22 -100.53
C ILE A 20 88.39 70.50 -101.61
N ASP A 21 88.21 69.19 -101.84
CA ASP A 21 88.93 68.44 -102.88
C ASP A 21 88.31 68.61 -104.29
N ILE A 22 88.81 69.63 -104.99
CA ILE A 22 88.47 69.98 -106.38
C ILE A 22 88.75 68.89 -107.44
N LEU A 23 89.38 67.77 -107.09
CA LEU A 23 89.57 66.64 -108.02
C LEU A 23 88.51 65.54 -107.89
N ASN A 24 87.74 65.51 -106.79
CA ASN A 24 86.68 64.52 -106.57
C ASN A 24 85.25 65.12 -106.61
N HIS A 25 85.10 66.45 -106.63
CA HIS A 25 83.80 67.15 -106.60
C HIS A 25 83.63 68.12 -107.77
N ASP A 26 83.76 67.62 -109.00
CA ASP A 26 83.64 68.42 -110.22
C ASP A 26 82.25 68.35 -110.88
N ASN A 27 81.28 67.61 -110.30
CA ASN A 27 79.94 67.43 -110.87
C ASN A 27 78.80 67.27 -109.82
N VAL A 28 77.59 67.73 -110.15
CA VAL A 28 76.33 67.51 -109.38
C VAL A 28 76.00 66.01 -109.20
N ASN A 29 76.53 65.13 -110.05
CA ASN A 29 76.37 63.68 -109.90
C ASN A 29 77.09 63.09 -108.68
N ASP A 30 77.96 63.87 -108.03
CA ASP A 30 78.68 63.43 -106.83
C ASP A 30 77.78 63.52 -105.57
N CYS A 31 76.60 64.12 -105.69
CA CYS A 31 75.60 64.26 -104.63
C CYS A 31 74.70 63.01 -104.50
N SER A 32 74.62 62.45 -103.29
CA SER A 32 73.75 61.30 -102.99
C SER A 32 72.39 61.75 -102.49
N VAL A 33 71.30 61.12 -102.96
CA VAL A 33 69.95 61.35 -102.42
C VAL A 33 69.91 60.86 -100.98
N CYS A 34 69.19 61.59 -100.11
CA CYS A 34 69.01 61.17 -98.73
C CYS A 34 68.40 59.77 -98.66
N GLY A 35 69.00 58.90 -97.86
CA GLY A 35 68.45 57.56 -97.62
C GLY A 35 67.27 57.58 -96.63
N LEU A 36 66.72 56.39 -96.40
CA LEU A 36 65.68 56.08 -95.40
C LEU A 36 65.51 57.04 -94.23
N GLY A 37 64.28 57.55 -94.06
CA GLY A 37 63.92 58.38 -92.92
C GLY A 37 64.69 59.69 -92.81
N LYS A 38 65.32 60.15 -93.90
CA LYS A 38 66.06 61.41 -93.92
C LYS A 38 65.64 62.29 -95.08
N TYR A 39 65.65 63.59 -94.85
CA TYR A 39 65.37 64.61 -95.85
C TYR A 39 66.47 65.66 -95.82
N GLN A 40 66.53 66.53 -96.81
CA GLN A 40 67.44 67.67 -96.81
C GLN A 40 66.80 68.87 -97.51
N ASP A 41 66.45 69.89 -96.75
CA ASP A 41 65.75 71.08 -97.23
C ASP A 41 66.69 72.27 -97.53
N GLN A 42 68.00 72.11 -97.29
CA GLN A 42 69.02 73.11 -97.55
C GLN A 42 69.88 72.77 -98.77
N LEU A 43 70.25 73.81 -99.53
CA LEU A 43 71.26 73.73 -100.58
C LEU A 43 72.66 73.54 -99.98
N ALA A 44 73.52 72.78 -100.66
CA ALA A 44 74.93 72.54 -100.30
C ALA A 44 75.14 71.82 -98.94
N ALA A 45 74.21 70.96 -98.53
CA ALA A 45 74.30 70.28 -97.24
C ALA A 45 75.31 69.12 -97.23
N GLY A 46 76.08 69.01 -96.14
CA GLY A 46 77.02 67.90 -95.92
C GLY A 46 76.39 66.60 -95.38
N SER A 47 75.11 66.63 -94.98
CA SER A 47 74.41 65.46 -94.45
C SER A 47 72.90 65.65 -94.49
N CYS A 48 72.12 64.58 -94.57
CA CYS A 48 70.66 64.67 -94.47
C CYS A 48 70.15 64.75 -93.02
N SER A 49 69.08 65.53 -92.83
CA SER A 49 68.31 65.66 -91.59
C SER A 49 67.41 64.44 -91.38
N ALA A 50 67.25 63.99 -90.15
CA ALA A 50 66.37 62.85 -89.85
C ALA A 50 64.91 63.30 -89.69
N CYS A 51 63.97 62.50 -90.18
CA CYS A 51 62.59 62.55 -89.71
C CYS A 51 62.58 62.27 -88.20
N GLY A 52 61.95 63.15 -87.43
CA GLY A 52 61.75 62.98 -85.99
C GLY A 52 60.80 61.83 -85.67
N GLY A 53 60.70 61.46 -84.39
CA GLY A 53 59.75 60.46 -83.93
C GLY A 53 58.31 60.78 -84.36
N GLY A 54 57.50 59.73 -84.50
CA GLY A 54 56.11 59.79 -84.95
C GLY A 54 55.95 59.99 -86.44
N LYS A 55 57.06 60.16 -87.16
CA LYS A 55 57.09 60.27 -88.61
C LYS A 55 58.01 59.22 -89.22
N TYR A 56 57.67 58.82 -90.44
CA TYR A 56 58.47 57.92 -91.25
C TYR A 56 58.55 58.44 -92.68
N LEU A 57 59.57 58.02 -93.41
CA LEU A 57 59.69 58.31 -94.83
C LEU A 57 60.19 57.04 -95.51
N VAL A 58 59.39 56.51 -96.44
CA VAL A 58 59.66 55.26 -97.15
C VAL A 58 60.81 55.47 -98.14
N ASP A 59 61.80 54.58 -98.13
CA ASP A 59 62.96 54.64 -99.04
C ASP A 59 62.51 54.49 -100.48
N ASP A 60 63.04 55.32 -101.35
CA ASP A 60 63.49 54.79 -102.63
C ASP A 60 64.91 55.23 -103.03
N GLY A 61 65.53 56.19 -102.33
CA GLY A 61 66.90 56.66 -102.60
C GLY A 61 67.14 57.07 -104.06
N THR A 62 66.06 57.24 -104.82
CA THR A 62 66.06 57.43 -106.27
C THR A 62 65.44 58.75 -106.66
N ASP A 63 64.45 59.25 -105.90
CA ASP A 63 63.86 60.57 -106.12
C ASP A 63 64.21 61.56 -105.01
N HIS A 64 65.09 62.51 -105.31
CA HIS A 64 65.39 63.61 -104.39
C HIS A 64 64.17 64.48 -104.00
N LEU A 65 63.08 64.49 -104.78
CA LEU A 65 61.88 65.30 -104.49
C LEU A 65 61.01 64.73 -103.37
N SER A 66 61.17 63.46 -103.00
CA SER A 66 60.52 62.86 -101.83
C SER A 66 61.38 62.94 -100.57
N HIS A 67 62.48 63.69 -100.63
CA HIS A 67 63.41 63.91 -99.54
C HIS A 67 63.79 65.40 -99.44
N ASP A 68 63.09 66.29 -100.13
CA ASP A 68 63.46 67.71 -100.23
C ASP A 68 62.84 68.57 -99.13
N ASN A 69 61.92 68.03 -98.34
CA ASN A 69 61.22 68.75 -97.28
C ASN A 69 60.97 67.88 -96.03
N VAL A 70 60.84 68.52 -94.87
CA VAL A 70 60.40 67.86 -93.62
C VAL A 70 58.96 67.31 -93.71
N ASP A 71 58.12 67.89 -94.57
CA ASP A 71 56.74 67.43 -94.81
C ASP A 71 56.67 66.09 -95.54
N ASP A 72 57.76 65.65 -96.17
CA ASP A 72 57.85 64.32 -96.78
C ASP A 72 57.84 63.23 -95.69
N CYS A 73 58.23 63.57 -94.46
CA CYS A 73 58.08 62.70 -93.30
C CYS A 73 56.58 62.55 -92.94
N VAL A 74 56.00 61.41 -93.29
CA VAL A 74 54.59 61.06 -93.05
C VAL A 74 54.37 60.66 -91.60
N VAL A 75 53.31 61.18 -90.96
CA VAL A 75 52.93 60.82 -89.59
C VAL A 75 52.37 59.39 -89.56
N CYS A 76 52.63 58.63 -88.50
CA CYS A 76 52.06 57.29 -88.31
C CYS A 76 50.53 57.31 -88.28
N ASP A 77 49.90 56.31 -88.90
CA ASP A 77 48.45 56.10 -88.80
C ASP A 77 48.03 55.64 -87.39
N SER A 78 46.72 55.67 -87.11
CA SER A 78 46.16 55.18 -85.85
C SER A 78 46.62 53.75 -85.51
N GLY A 79 46.87 53.52 -84.22
CA GLY A 79 47.42 52.27 -83.70
C GLY A 79 48.88 51.98 -84.06
N LYS A 80 49.64 52.97 -84.57
CA LYS A 80 51.07 52.83 -84.88
C LYS A 80 51.89 53.99 -84.31
N TYR A 81 53.15 53.73 -83.99
CA TYR A 81 54.08 54.72 -83.43
C TYR A 81 55.48 54.57 -84.06
N GLN A 82 56.35 55.54 -83.82
CA GLN A 82 57.75 55.49 -84.24
C GLN A 82 58.64 56.29 -83.27
N ASP A 83 59.48 55.60 -82.52
CA ASP A 83 60.35 56.19 -81.48
C ASP A 83 61.78 56.49 -81.94
N GLN A 84 62.16 56.03 -83.13
CA GLN A 84 63.47 56.27 -83.71
C GLN A 84 63.45 57.43 -84.71
N THR A 85 64.52 58.20 -84.69
CA THR A 85 64.84 59.12 -85.78
C THR A 85 65.29 58.34 -87.01
N SER A 86 64.84 58.73 -88.20
CA SER A 86 65.15 58.08 -89.48
C SER A 86 64.52 56.70 -89.72
N ALA A 87 63.23 56.58 -89.42
CA ALA A 87 62.47 55.36 -89.68
C ALA A 87 61.91 55.23 -91.10
N ALA A 88 61.85 53.98 -91.58
CA ALA A 88 61.26 53.58 -92.86
C ALA A 88 59.75 53.31 -92.80
N SER A 89 59.24 53.04 -91.59
CA SER A 89 57.86 52.64 -91.33
C SER A 89 57.54 52.85 -89.85
N CYS A 90 56.26 52.89 -89.51
CA CYS A 90 55.82 52.88 -88.12
C CYS A 90 55.71 51.45 -87.57
N SER A 91 55.95 51.31 -86.28
CA SER A 91 55.72 50.11 -85.48
C SER A 91 54.27 50.04 -85.03
N ASP A 92 53.69 48.84 -85.00
CA ASP A 92 52.34 48.64 -84.50
C ASP A 92 52.34 48.70 -82.96
N CYS A 93 51.29 49.28 -82.36
CA CYS A 93 51.17 49.37 -80.90
C CYS A 93 51.00 48.00 -80.22
N GLY A 94 50.56 46.99 -80.96
CA GLY A 94 50.24 45.68 -80.43
C GLY A 94 48.83 45.62 -79.84
N VAL A 95 48.39 44.40 -79.57
CA VAL A 95 47.08 44.13 -78.94
C VAL A 95 46.99 44.74 -77.54
N GLY A 96 45.78 45.05 -77.09
CA GLY A 96 45.48 45.72 -75.83
C GLY A 96 45.79 47.21 -75.78
N LYS A 97 46.32 47.77 -76.89
CA LYS A 97 46.66 49.19 -77.01
C LYS A 97 46.01 49.83 -78.23
N HIS A 98 45.84 51.15 -78.18
CA HIS A 98 45.32 51.94 -79.28
C HIS A 98 45.99 53.33 -79.36
N ILE A 99 45.92 53.94 -80.54
CA ILE A 99 46.17 55.38 -80.72
C ILE A 99 45.02 55.93 -81.52
N ALA A 100 44.26 56.86 -80.94
CA ALA A 100 43.08 57.43 -81.59
C ALA A 100 43.42 58.47 -82.66
N ASP A 101 44.58 59.12 -82.55
CA ASP A 101 45.08 60.02 -83.58
C ASP A 101 45.39 59.24 -84.87
N ASN A 102 45.00 59.78 -86.01
CA ASN A 102 45.12 59.09 -87.29
C ASN A 102 45.97 59.91 -88.25
N ALA A 103 47.29 59.94 -87.98
CA ALA A 103 48.29 60.63 -88.77
C ALA A 103 48.11 62.16 -88.82
N VAL A 104 47.63 62.77 -87.74
CA VAL A 104 47.42 64.23 -87.66
C VAL A 104 48.50 64.88 -86.80
N ASP A 105 48.76 64.35 -85.60
CA ASP A 105 49.73 64.89 -84.66
C ASP A 105 50.85 63.91 -84.38
N TYR A 106 52.02 64.12 -85.00
CA TYR A 106 53.17 63.24 -84.85
C TYR A 106 53.67 63.10 -83.41
N SER A 107 53.37 64.06 -82.52
CA SER A 107 53.76 63.96 -81.10
C SER A 107 52.88 63.02 -80.27
N LEU A 108 51.86 62.41 -80.89
CA LEU A 108 51.04 61.33 -80.30
C LEU A 108 51.36 59.98 -80.95
N HIS A 109 52.48 59.89 -81.65
CA HIS A 109 52.97 58.69 -82.30
C HIS A 109 54.50 58.56 -82.12
N ASP A 110 55.15 59.44 -81.37
CA ASP A 110 56.61 59.54 -81.32
C ASP A 110 57.27 58.70 -80.22
N GLU A 111 56.48 58.01 -79.40
CA GLU A 111 56.97 57.06 -78.41
C GLU A 111 56.03 55.87 -78.18
N LEU A 112 56.55 54.76 -77.64
CA LEU A 112 55.73 53.60 -77.31
C LEU A 112 54.68 53.89 -76.21
N SER A 113 54.88 54.93 -75.40
CA SER A 113 53.91 55.40 -74.39
C SER A 113 52.66 56.03 -75.01
N ASP A 114 52.73 56.48 -76.26
CA ASP A 114 51.55 57.01 -76.96
C ASP A 114 50.52 55.93 -77.26
N CYS A 115 50.98 54.68 -77.37
CA CYS A 115 50.12 53.51 -77.43
C CYS A 115 49.40 53.32 -76.08
N LEU A 116 48.24 53.94 -75.95
CA LEU A 116 47.41 53.88 -74.75
C LEU A 116 46.84 52.48 -74.58
N VAL A 117 47.03 51.91 -73.40
CA VAL A 117 46.35 50.66 -73.03
C VAL A 117 44.86 50.93 -72.89
N CYS A 118 44.03 49.97 -73.29
CA CYS A 118 42.59 50.09 -73.12
C CYS A 118 42.22 50.35 -71.65
N GLU A 119 41.23 51.21 -71.41
CA GLU A 119 40.68 51.44 -70.07
C GLU A 119 39.88 50.21 -69.58
N SER A 120 39.53 50.20 -68.29
CA SER A 120 38.71 49.15 -67.67
C SER A 120 37.44 48.85 -68.49
N GLY A 121 37.02 47.59 -68.52
CA GLY A 121 35.84 47.14 -69.23
C GLY A 121 35.97 47.12 -70.76
N LYS A 122 37.18 47.33 -71.31
CA LYS A 122 37.44 47.32 -72.76
C LYS A 122 38.65 46.46 -73.10
N PHE A 123 38.73 45.96 -74.33
CA PHE A 123 39.85 45.19 -74.86
C PHE A 123 40.14 45.58 -76.31
N GLN A 124 41.26 45.14 -76.86
CA GLN A 124 41.60 45.29 -78.27
C GLN A 124 42.44 44.11 -78.74
N ASP A 125 41.91 43.30 -79.65
CA ASP A 125 42.54 42.08 -80.15
C ASP A 125 43.30 42.26 -81.48
N GLN A 126 43.27 43.46 -82.04
CA GLN A 126 44.02 43.84 -83.23
C GLN A 126 45.27 44.64 -82.87
N ALA A 127 46.40 44.33 -83.52
CA ALA A 127 47.68 45.00 -83.28
C ALA A 127 47.73 46.47 -83.75
N VAL A 128 46.78 46.88 -84.59
CA VAL A 128 46.64 48.24 -85.15
C VAL A 128 45.19 48.66 -84.96
N ALA A 129 44.95 49.53 -83.97
CA ALA A 129 43.60 49.94 -83.59
C ALA A 129 43.53 51.42 -83.21
N ALA A 130 42.43 52.06 -83.62
CA ALA A 130 42.11 53.44 -83.26
C ALA A 130 41.40 53.57 -81.91
N SER A 131 40.70 52.51 -81.47
CA SER A 131 39.92 52.49 -80.22
C SER A 131 39.81 51.07 -79.68
N CYS A 132 39.43 50.95 -78.40
CA CYS A 132 39.12 49.66 -77.79
C CYS A 132 37.65 49.25 -77.99
N VAL A 133 37.37 47.97 -77.81
CA VAL A 133 36.06 47.32 -77.88
C VAL A 133 35.57 47.01 -76.47
N ASP A 134 34.29 47.24 -76.19
CA ASP A 134 33.75 47.04 -74.84
C ASP A 134 33.46 45.55 -74.56
N CYS A 135 33.62 45.15 -73.30
CA CYS A 135 33.47 43.78 -72.85
C CYS A 135 32.03 43.22 -72.94
N GLY A 136 31.02 44.08 -73.12
CA GLY A 136 29.62 43.68 -73.17
C GLY A 136 29.04 43.39 -71.79
N VAL A 137 27.71 43.31 -71.70
CA VAL A 137 27.00 43.05 -70.44
C VAL A 137 27.32 41.66 -69.89
N GLY A 138 27.26 41.51 -68.57
CA GLY A 138 27.65 40.30 -67.83
C GLY A 138 29.14 40.02 -67.78
N ARG A 139 29.96 40.91 -68.36
CA ARG A 139 31.43 40.81 -68.33
C ARG A 139 32.05 42.08 -67.75
N PHE A 140 33.18 41.91 -67.08
CA PHE A 140 33.97 43.00 -66.52
C PHE A 140 35.44 42.81 -66.81
N LEU A 141 36.19 43.92 -66.77
CA LEU A 141 37.65 43.90 -66.87
C LEU A 141 38.18 45.02 -65.97
N ALA A 142 38.85 44.63 -64.89
CA ALA A 142 39.21 45.53 -63.79
C ALA A 142 40.53 46.29 -63.99
N ASP A 143 41.36 45.88 -64.95
CA ASP A 143 42.62 46.58 -65.24
C ASP A 143 42.33 47.97 -65.81
N GLU A 144 42.90 49.00 -65.17
CA GLU A 144 42.66 50.41 -65.47
C GLU A 144 43.69 50.93 -66.50
N GLY A 145 43.91 50.16 -67.57
CA GLY A 145 44.87 50.51 -68.62
C GLY A 145 46.32 50.50 -68.17
N VAL A 146 46.69 49.54 -67.32
CA VAL A 146 48.05 49.38 -66.80
C VAL A 146 48.79 48.27 -67.55
N ASP A 147 48.13 47.14 -67.80
CA ASP A 147 48.73 45.97 -68.44
C ASP A 147 48.03 45.62 -69.75
N ALA A 148 48.65 45.97 -70.88
CA ALA A 148 48.13 45.65 -72.21
C ALA A 148 47.84 44.16 -72.45
N SER A 149 48.53 43.25 -71.75
CA SER A 149 48.26 41.82 -71.88
C SER A 149 46.96 41.37 -71.21
N GLU A 150 46.36 42.21 -70.36
CA GLU A 150 45.02 42.00 -69.81
C GLU A 150 43.93 42.66 -70.66
N HIS A 151 44.27 43.30 -71.78
CA HIS A 151 43.31 43.89 -72.71
C HIS A 151 43.43 43.31 -74.13
N ASP A 152 44.17 42.22 -74.32
CA ASP A 152 44.56 41.71 -75.64
C ASP A 152 43.51 40.84 -76.36
N SER A 153 42.40 40.49 -75.69
CA SER A 153 41.36 39.64 -76.25
C SER A 153 40.06 39.72 -75.46
N VAL A 154 38.94 39.36 -76.10
CA VAL A 154 37.61 39.29 -75.44
C VAL A 154 37.58 38.32 -74.24
N HIS A 155 38.50 37.34 -74.18
CA HIS A 155 38.56 36.40 -73.06
C HIS A 155 39.08 37.04 -71.78
N LYS A 156 39.69 38.23 -71.87
CA LYS A 156 40.07 39.04 -70.71
C LYS A 156 38.89 39.76 -70.07
N CYS A 157 37.78 39.86 -70.79
CA CYS A 157 36.49 40.25 -70.24
C CYS A 157 35.91 39.08 -69.45
N LEU A 158 36.21 39.04 -68.16
CA LEU A 158 35.78 38.01 -67.24
C LEU A 158 34.27 38.08 -67.05
N VAL A 159 33.59 36.93 -67.06
CA VAL A 159 32.18 36.85 -66.69
C VAL A 159 32.06 37.18 -65.20
N CYS A 160 31.01 37.90 -64.82
CA CYS A 160 30.71 38.14 -63.41
C CYS A 160 30.63 36.81 -62.64
N SER A 161 31.21 36.78 -61.45
CA SER A 161 31.18 35.58 -60.61
C SER A 161 29.77 35.34 -60.03
N ALA A 162 29.57 34.16 -59.46
CA ALA A 162 28.37 33.83 -58.70
C ALA A 162 27.94 34.96 -57.76
N GLY A 163 26.64 35.24 -57.70
CA GLY A 163 26.04 36.31 -56.91
C GLY A 163 26.25 37.71 -57.49
N THR A 164 26.88 37.88 -58.65
CA THR A 164 27.16 39.19 -59.23
C THR A 164 26.75 39.30 -60.71
N TYR A 165 26.38 40.51 -61.14
CA TYR A 165 25.90 40.81 -62.50
C TYR A 165 26.39 42.20 -62.97
N THR A 166 26.30 42.51 -64.26
CA THR A 166 26.51 43.87 -64.77
C THR A 166 25.70 44.17 -66.04
N GLU A 167 24.92 45.25 -65.99
CA GLU A 167 24.19 45.81 -67.14
C GLU A 167 25.04 46.78 -67.96
N ASP A 168 26.20 47.17 -67.43
CA ASP A 168 27.12 48.08 -68.10
C ASP A 168 27.98 47.31 -69.11
N THR A 169 28.01 47.79 -70.36
CA THR A 169 28.83 47.19 -71.41
C THR A 169 30.33 47.44 -71.25
N HIS A 170 30.73 48.30 -70.29
CA HIS A 170 32.10 48.77 -70.04
C HIS A 170 32.46 48.63 -68.55
N ALA A 171 32.05 47.53 -67.91
CA ALA A 171 32.16 47.38 -66.47
C ALA A 171 33.60 47.14 -65.99
N ALA A 172 34.05 47.92 -65.01
CA ALA A 172 35.28 47.66 -64.26
C ALA A 172 35.08 46.60 -63.15
N SER A 173 33.83 46.39 -62.72
CA SER A 173 33.43 45.46 -61.67
C SER A 173 31.97 45.07 -61.80
N CYS A 174 31.58 43.94 -61.23
CA CYS A 174 30.18 43.50 -61.17
C CYS A 174 29.46 44.03 -59.93
N SER A 175 28.15 44.21 -60.04
CA SER A 175 27.25 44.54 -58.94
C SER A 175 26.78 43.28 -58.23
N ASN A 176 26.58 43.35 -56.92
CA ASN A 176 26.08 42.22 -56.13
C ASN A 176 24.56 42.08 -56.29
N CYS A 177 24.07 40.85 -56.38
CA CYS A 177 22.67 40.56 -56.09
C CYS A 177 22.34 41.03 -54.66
N VAL A 178 21.16 41.64 -54.52
CA VAL A 178 20.63 42.02 -53.20
C VAL A 178 20.39 40.77 -52.33
N VAL A 179 20.37 40.96 -51.02
CA VAL A 179 20.00 39.91 -50.07
C VAL A 179 18.63 39.30 -50.39
N GLY A 180 18.45 38.02 -50.04
CA GLY A 180 17.30 37.21 -50.45
C GLY A 180 17.27 36.76 -51.92
N LYS A 181 18.22 37.23 -52.74
CA LYS A 181 18.42 36.73 -54.11
C LYS A 181 19.81 36.16 -54.30
N PHE A 182 19.90 35.14 -55.16
CA PHE A 182 21.12 34.45 -55.53
C PHE A 182 21.28 34.41 -57.04
N LEU A 183 22.52 34.28 -57.47
CA LEU A 183 22.85 33.95 -58.85
C LEU A 183 23.90 32.86 -58.81
N ALA A 184 23.52 31.66 -59.27
CA ALA A 184 24.37 30.48 -59.18
C ALA A 184 25.73 30.70 -59.87
N ALA A 185 26.76 30.01 -59.39
CA ALA A 185 28.03 29.94 -60.10
C ALA A 185 27.81 29.22 -61.43
N ASP A 186 28.05 29.91 -62.54
CA ASP A 186 28.20 29.25 -63.83
C ASP A 186 29.69 29.10 -64.14
N ASP A 187 30.18 27.86 -64.06
CA ASP A 187 31.57 27.51 -64.37
C ASP A 187 31.87 27.59 -65.90
N SER A 188 30.89 27.97 -66.72
CA SER A 188 31.06 28.07 -68.16
C SER A 188 31.43 29.50 -68.62
N VAL A 189 32.64 29.62 -69.17
CA VAL A 189 33.29 30.87 -69.69
C VAL A 189 32.46 31.62 -70.77
N GLY A 190 31.32 31.07 -71.18
CA GLY A 190 30.48 31.58 -72.26
C GLY A 190 29.17 32.24 -71.84
N ASN A 191 28.68 32.05 -70.62
CA ASN A 191 27.28 32.36 -70.28
C ASN A 191 27.11 33.74 -69.61
N HIS A 192 27.65 34.77 -70.25
CA HIS A 192 27.56 36.12 -69.72
C HIS A 192 26.13 36.68 -69.76
N GLU A 193 25.27 36.11 -70.59
CA GLU A 193 23.84 36.44 -70.70
C GLU A 193 23.01 36.01 -69.49
N LEU A 194 23.56 35.22 -68.54
CA LEU A 194 22.93 34.94 -67.24
C LEU A 194 23.45 35.83 -66.11
N HIS A 195 24.32 36.78 -66.42
CA HIS A 195 24.87 37.73 -65.47
C HIS A 195 24.70 39.17 -65.97
N ASP A 196 23.78 39.39 -66.92
CA ASP A 196 23.67 40.64 -67.65
C ASP A 196 22.70 41.63 -67.02
N SER A 197 21.84 41.17 -66.09
CA SER A 197 20.86 42.03 -65.41
C SER A 197 20.56 41.61 -63.98
N GLU A 198 20.01 42.54 -63.18
CA GLU A 198 19.47 42.25 -61.85
C GLU A 198 18.36 41.18 -61.90
N SER A 199 17.67 41.04 -63.03
CA SER A 199 16.64 40.01 -63.21
C SER A 199 17.16 38.58 -63.18
N ASP A 200 18.46 38.38 -63.39
CA ASP A 200 19.09 37.07 -63.32
C ASP A 200 19.24 36.59 -61.87
N CYS A 201 19.28 37.54 -60.92
CA CYS A 201 19.24 37.24 -59.50
C CYS A 201 17.88 36.65 -59.11
N SER A 202 17.85 35.36 -58.82
CA SER A 202 16.67 34.61 -58.44
C SER A 202 16.42 34.69 -56.94
N THR A 203 15.17 34.86 -56.49
CA THR A 203 14.83 34.79 -55.06
C THR A 203 15.11 33.38 -54.52
N CYS A 204 15.59 33.29 -53.28
CA CYS A 204 15.83 32.00 -52.64
C CYS A 204 14.56 31.14 -52.56
N PRO A 205 14.66 29.81 -52.80
CA PRO A 205 13.53 28.91 -52.63
C PRO A 205 13.14 28.76 -51.15
N ALA A 206 11.97 28.15 -50.92
CA ALA A 206 11.52 27.77 -49.58
C ALA A 206 12.61 26.98 -48.83
N GLY A 207 12.68 27.21 -47.52
CA GLY A 207 13.70 26.67 -46.63
C GLY A 207 15.08 27.31 -46.75
N LYS A 208 15.27 28.35 -47.57
CA LYS A 208 16.57 29.02 -47.74
C LYS A 208 16.54 30.54 -47.69
N TYR A 209 17.64 31.16 -47.27
CA TYR A 209 17.82 32.61 -47.14
C TYR A 209 19.24 33.05 -47.55
N ILE A 210 19.45 34.36 -47.79
CA ILE A 210 20.77 34.99 -48.01
C ILE A 210 20.85 36.28 -47.22
N ALA A 211 21.72 36.30 -46.21
CA ALA A 211 22.00 37.47 -45.38
C ALA A 211 23.19 38.32 -45.85
N VAL A 212 23.94 37.84 -46.86
CA VAL A 212 25.15 38.51 -47.37
C VAL A 212 24.97 38.85 -48.85
N PRO A 213 24.99 40.15 -49.24
CA PRO A 213 24.91 40.55 -50.63
C PRO A 213 26.01 39.89 -51.47
N GLY A 214 25.69 39.49 -52.69
CA GLY A 214 26.66 38.86 -53.60
C GLY A 214 26.93 37.38 -53.35
N SER A 215 26.09 36.70 -52.57
CA SER A 215 26.22 35.26 -52.35
C SER A 215 25.75 34.46 -53.57
N GLY A 216 26.52 33.44 -53.94
CA GLY A 216 26.24 32.60 -55.11
C GLY A 216 25.23 31.48 -54.87
N ASP A 217 24.87 31.20 -53.62
CA ASP A 217 23.90 30.16 -53.24
C ASP A 217 23.19 30.56 -51.94
N CYS A 218 21.99 30.01 -51.72
CA CYS A 218 21.18 30.28 -50.55
C CYS A 218 21.52 29.30 -49.41
N LEU A 219 21.54 29.83 -48.18
CA LEU A 219 21.75 29.06 -46.95
C LEU A 219 20.44 28.41 -46.53
N VAL A 220 20.47 27.13 -46.12
CA VAL A 220 19.30 26.47 -45.55
C VAL A 220 19.01 27.03 -44.15
N CYS A 221 17.74 27.18 -43.80
CA CYS A 221 17.33 27.59 -42.46
C CYS A 221 17.97 26.69 -41.39
N GLY A 222 18.46 27.31 -40.32
CA GLY A 222 19.09 26.58 -39.22
C GLY A 222 18.13 25.62 -38.50
N LYS A 223 18.70 24.68 -37.74
CA LYS A 223 17.98 23.72 -36.91
C LYS A 223 16.80 24.33 -36.14
N GLY A 224 15.69 23.60 -36.07
CA GLY A 224 14.47 24.08 -35.40
C GLY A 224 13.74 25.21 -36.14
N LYS A 225 14.13 25.56 -37.37
CA LYS A 225 13.48 26.61 -38.17
C LYS A 225 13.18 26.16 -39.59
N TYR A 226 12.13 26.71 -40.17
CA TYR A 226 11.68 26.49 -41.54
C TYR A 226 11.31 27.82 -42.22
N LEU A 227 11.23 27.84 -43.55
CA LEU A 227 10.76 29.02 -44.29
C LEU A 227 9.84 28.59 -45.42
N ALA A 228 8.54 28.85 -45.27
CA ALA A 228 7.52 28.35 -46.20
C ALA A 228 7.27 29.22 -47.44
N ASP A 229 7.90 30.41 -47.55
CA ASP A 229 7.69 31.26 -48.72
C ASP A 229 8.32 30.63 -49.97
N THR A 230 7.52 30.51 -51.04
CA THR A 230 7.93 29.88 -52.29
C THR A 230 8.67 30.86 -53.21
N ALA A 231 9.65 31.60 -52.67
CA ALA A 231 10.48 32.56 -53.41
C ALA A 231 9.72 33.76 -53.99
N THR A 232 8.70 34.27 -53.31
CA THR A 232 7.82 35.31 -53.88
C THR A 232 8.28 36.73 -53.56
N ALA A 233 9.01 36.93 -52.48
CA ALA A 233 9.47 38.25 -52.03
C ALA A 233 10.88 38.16 -51.42
N ALA A 234 11.85 38.87 -51.98
CA ALA A 234 13.26 38.78 -51.53
C ALA A 234 13.46 39.26 -50.08
N ASP A 235 12.62 40.17 -49.60
CA ASP A 235 12.59 40.67 -48.22
C ASP A 235 12.08 39.65 -47.18
N LEU A 236 11.65 38.46 -47.61
CA LEU A 236 11.30 37.34 -46.74
C LEU A 236 12.36 36.22 -46.78
N HIS A 237 13.50 36.47 -47.41
CA HIS A 237 14.61 35.54 -47.54
C HIS A 237 15.95 36.24 -47.28
N ASP A 238 15.94 37.45 -46.70
CA ASP A 238 17.11 38.32 -46.61
C ASP A 238 17.84 38.22 -45.26
N ASP A 239 17.28 37.52 -44.28
CA ASP A 239 17.91 37.26 -42.98
C ASP A 239 17.56 35.86 -42.44
N GLU A 240 18.35 35.36 -41.50
CA GLU A 240 18.03 34.13 -40.77
C GLU A 240 16.76 34.30 -39.91
N ALA A 241 16.42 35.54 -39.56
CA ALA A 241 15.21 35.90 -38.84
C ALA A 241 13.92 35.62 -39.64
N ASP A 242 13.99 35.52 -40.96
CA ASP A 242 12.84 35.14 -41.79
C ASP A 242 12.45 33.67 -41.61
N CYS A 243 13.43 32.83 -41.26
CA CYS A 243 13.17 31.45 -40.89
C CYS A 243 12.32 31.41 -39.60
N THR A 244 11.12 30.86 -39.73
CA THR A 244 10.17 30.68 -38.65
C THR A 244 10.59 29.52 -37.75
N MET A 245 10.62 29.74 -36.44
CA MET A 245 10.91 28.68 -35.47
C MET A 245 9.75 27.68 -35.41
N CYS A 246 10.08 26.38 -35.35
CA CYS A 246 9.11 25.36 -34.96
C CYS A 246 8.56 25.70 -33.56
N SER A 247 7.24 25.65 -33.41
CA SER A 247 6.56 25.86 -32.14
C SER A 247 7.05 24.88 -31.07
N ALA A 248 6.93 25.27 -29.80
CA ALA A 248 7.19 24.37 -28.68
C ALA A 248 6.37 23.07 -28.81
N GLY A 249 6.97 21.95 -28.41
CA GLY A 249 6.46 20.59 -28.64
C GLY A 249 6.88 19.97 -29.97
N LEU A 250 7.42 20.77 -30.90
CA LEU A 250 8.04 20.30 -32.12
C LEU A 250 9.57 20.44 -32.07
N PHE A 251 10.24 19.65 -32.88
CA PHE A 251 11.66 19.76 -33.16
C PHE A 251 11.90 19.56 -34.65
N LEU A 252 12.99 20.12 -35.16
CA LEU A 252 13.43 19.87 -36.52
C LEU A 252 14.93 19.61 -36.49
N THR A 253 15.30 18.34 -36.67
CA THR A 253 16.70 17.91 -36.71
C THR A 253 17.39 18.47 -37.94
N ASP A 254 18.59 18.99 -37.73
CA ASP A 254 19.47 19.44 -38.80
C ASP A 254 19.99 18.24 -39.61
N ASP A 255 19.86 18.29 -40.93
CA ASP A 255 20.55 17.39 -41.86
C ASP A 255 22.00 17.83 -42.14
N SER A 256 22.49 18.85 -41.43
CA SER A 256 23.71 19.67 -41.64
C SER A 256 23.55 20.85 -42.61
N GLY A 257 22.32 21.35 -42.79
CA GLY A 257 21.99 22.54 -43.58
C GLY A 257 22.18 22.32 -45.08
N LEU A 258 21.98 21.09 -45.56
CA LEU A 258 22.21 20.66 -46.94
C LEU A 258 20.91 20.45 -47.71
N ASP A 259 19.84 19.97 -47.06
CA ASP A 259 18.56 19.68 -47.70
C ASP A 259 17.46 20.67 -47.29
N SER A 260 17.18 21.65 -48.15
CA SER A 260 16.11 22.62 -47.92
C SER A 260 14.71 22.03 -47.95
N THR A 261 14.51 20.82 -48.50
CA THR A 261 13.17 20.19 -48.55
C THR A 261 12.69 19.67 -47.19
N LEU A 262 13.56 19.70 -46.19
CA LEU A 262 13.22 19.41 -44.79
C LEU A 262 13.07 20.70 -43.96
N HIS A 263 13.09 21.86 -44.60
CA HIS A 263 12.98 23.17 -43.96
C HIS A 263 12.01 24.08 -44.72
N ASP A 264 11.21 23.53 -45.63
CA ASP A 264 10.37 24.29 -46.55
C ASP A 264 8.91 24.42 -46.07
N SER A 265 8.54 23.72 -44.98
CA SER A 265 7.19 23.74 -44.45
C SER A 265 7.15 23.59 -42.93
N VAL A 266 6.04 24.03 -42.34
CA VAL A 266 5.73 23.73 -40.93
C VAL A 266 5.57 22.23 -40.68
N ASP A 267 5.22 21.47 -41.73
CA ASP A 267 5.03 20.02 -41.65
C ASP A 267 6.35 19.26 -41.44
N ASP A 268 7.50 19.91 -41.68
CA ASP A 268 8.82 19.34 -41.41
C ASP A 268 9.11 19.30 -39.91
N CYS A 269 8.51 20.21 -39.14
CA CYS A 269 8.60 20.24 -37.69
C CYS A 269 7.90 18.99 -37.12
N THR A 270 8.69 18.10 -36.52
CA THR A 270 8.20 16.83 -35.97
C THR A 270 7.90 16.99 -34.48
N ILE A 271 6.79 16.44 -34.02
CA ILE A 271 6.42 16.42 -32.60
C ILE A 271 7.30 15.49 -31.77
N CYS A 272 7.58 15.90 -30.54
CA CYS A 272 8.33 15.07 -29.60
C CYS A 272 7.62 13.75 -29.30
N ALA A 273 8.41 12.67 -29.27
CA ALA A 273 7.94 11.37 -28.83
C ALA A 273 7.60 11.36 -27.32
N SER A 274 6.94 10.32 -26.85
CA SER A 274 6.69 10.09 -25.41
C SER A 274 7.94 10.28 -24.57
N GLY A 275 7.76 10.78 -23.35
CA GLY A 275 8.85 11.03 -22.42
C GLY A 275 9.73 12.23 -22.79
N LYS A 276 9.39 13.01 -23.82
CA LYS A 276 10.21 14.14 -24.26
C LYS A 276 9.39 15.39 -24.53
N PHE A 277 9.98 16.55 -24.28
CA PHE A 277 9.40 17.86 -24.51
C PHE A 277 10.39 18.78 -25.25
N SER A 278 9.91 19.88 -25.81
CA SER A 278 10.77 20.90 -26.43
C SER A 278 10.20 22.31 -26.28
N GLY A 279 11.09 23.27 -26.02
CA GLY A 279 10.79 24.67 -26.25
C GLY A 279 10.80 25.03 -27.75
N GLU A 280 10.53 26.29 -28.07
CA GLU A 280 10.53 26.79 -29.46
C GLU A 280 11.92 26.69 -30.12
N GLY A 281 11.95 26.37 -31.42
CA GLY A 281 13.15 26.49 -32.24
C GLY A 281 14.27 25.47 -31.94
N VAL A 282 13.96 24.31 -31.36
CA VAL A 282 14.98 23.31 -31.01
C VAL A 282 15.23 22.26 -32.09
N ALA A 283 16.44 21.71 -32.08
CA ALA A 283 16.86 20.65 -33.01
C ALA A 283 16.48 19.24 -32.54
N THR A 284 16.29 19.07 -31.23
CA THR A 284 16.02 17.78 -30.58
C THR A 284 15.22 18.03 -29.32
N CYS A 285 14.30 17.12 -29.01
CA CYS A 285 13.57 17.17 -27.75
C CYS A 285 14.45 16.84 -26.55
N THR A 286 14.13 17.45 -25.42
CA THR A 286 14.68 17.17 -24.09
C THR A 286 13.93 16.02 -23.45
N ASN A 287 14.65 15.12 -22.78
CA ASN A 287 14.03 14.00 -22.07
C ASN A 287 13.42 14.49 -20.73
N CYS A 288 12.24 14.00 -20.38
CA CYS A 288 11.82 13.98 -18.99
C CYS A 288 12.82 13.14 -18.20
N GLY A 289 13.40 13.71 -17.15
CA GLY A 289 14.35 13.01 -16.29
C GLY A 289 13.70 11.94 -15.41
N ALA A 290 14.52 11.11 -14.79
CA ALA A 290 14.07 10.10 -13.82
C ALA A 290 13.09 10.67 -12.76
N GLY A 291 12.11 9.84 -12.37
CA GLY A 291 10.98 10.22 -11.53
C GLY A 291 9.83 10.90 -12.26
N ARG A 292 9.99 11.20 -13.56
CA ARG A 292 8.95 11.79 -14.40
C ARG A 292 8.67 10.93 -15.63
N TYR A 293 7.46 11.08 -16.15
CA TYR A 293 7.03 10.47 -17.39
C TYR A 293 6.21 11.47 -18.19
N LEU A 294 6.13 11.23 -19.50
CA LEU A 294 5.21 11.96 -20.35
C LEU A 294 4.53 10.98 -21.31
N ALA A 295 3.24 10.74 -21.07
CA ALA A 295 2.44 9.82 -21.84
C ALA A 295 2.00 10.44 -23.17
N GLY A 296 2.06 9.66 -24.24
CA GLY A 296 1.63 10.08 -25.57
C GLY A 296 2.39 9.37 -26.68
N ASP A 297 1.84 9.42 -27.88
CA ASP A 297 2.46 8.97 -29.13
C ASP A 297 2.98 10.15 -29.98
N GLY A 298 3.03 11.36 -29.40
CA GLY A 298 3.32 12.58 -30.16
C GLY A 298 2.14 12.97 -31.06
N ALA A 299 0.89 12.90 -30.58
CA ALA A 299 -0.26 13.41 -31.32
C ALA A 299 -0.76 14.80 -30.85
N ASP A 300 -0.43 15.18 -29.61
CA ASP A 300 -0.93 16.40 -28.97
C ASP A 300 0.23 17.31 -28.56
N ILE A 301 0.54 18.28 -29.42
CA ILE A 301 1.67 19.21 -29.26
C ILE A 301 1.66 19.94 -27.92
N SER A 302 0.49 20.21 -27.35
CA SER A 302 0.29 20.97 -26.11
C SER A 302 0.65 20.19 -24.84
N LYS A 303 1.09 18.94 -24.99
CA LYS A 303 1.59 18.10 -23.89
C LYS A 303 3.08 17.83 -24.02
N HIS A 304 3.77 18.48 -24.96
CA HIS A 304 5.19 18.29 -25.18
C HIS A 304 5.91 19.63 -25.23
N ASP A 305 5.24 20.74 -24.91
CA ASP A 305 5.73 22.10 -25.15
C ASP A 305 6.53 22.67 -23.97
N ASP A 306 6.43 22.08 -22.78
CA ASP A 306 7.16 22.53 -21.60
C ASP A 306 7.62 21.38 -20.68
N GLU A 307 8.61 21.66 -19.83
CA GLU A 307 9.07 20.70 -18.81
C GLU A 307 7.96 20.34 -17.81
N SER A 308 7.01 21.26 -17.58
CA SER A 308 5.85 21.01 -16.71
C SER A 308 4.91 19.92 -17.22
N ASP A 309 4.98 19.55 -18.49
CA ASP A 309 4.25 18.40 -19.04
C ASP A 309 4.83 17.06 -18.56
N CYS A 310 6.10 17.04 -18.14
CA CYS A 310 6.71 15.87 -17.53
C CYS A 310 6.11 15.63 -16.13
N LEU A 311 5.06 14.81 -16.09
CA LEU A 311 4.35 14.44 -14.89
C LEU A 311 5.25 13.61 -13.97
N VAL A 312 5.25 13.93 -12.68
CA VAL A 312 5.90 13.08 -11.67
C VAL A 312 5.12 11.78 -11.55
N CYS A 313 5.81 10.65 -11.35
CA CYS A 313 5.15 9.38 -11.10
C CYS A 313 4.20 9.46 -9.91
N ASN A 314 3.05 8.78 -10.00
CA ASN A 314 2.08 8.76 -8.91
C ASN A 314 2.49 7.74 -7.83
N SER A 315 1.76 7.71 -6.72
CA SER A 315 2.00 6.76 -5.63
C SER A 315 1.98 5.31 -6.13
N GLY A 316 2.85 4.48 -5.55
CA GLY A 316 3.09 3.09 -5.96
C GLY A 316 3.85 2.91 -7.27
N THR A 317 4.40 3.98 -7.87
CA THR A 317 5.16 3.92 -9.14
C THR A 317 6.42 4.79 -9.11
N TYR A 318 7.44 4.40 -9.86
CA TYR A 318 8.73 5.10 -9.99
C TYR A 318 9.22 5.03 -11.45
N GLN A 319 10.27 5.76 -11.79
CA GLN A 319 10.90 5.69 -13.11
C GLN A 319 12.40 6.02 -13.02
N ASP A 320 13.25 5.07 -13.34
CA ASP A 320 14.71 5.16 -13.29
C ASP A 320 15.36 5.53 -14.62
N GLN A 321 14.59 5.56 -15.71
CA GLN A 321 15.05 5.88 -17.05
C GLN A 321 14.59 7.26 -17.50
N ASP A 322 15.49 8.00 -18.16
CA ASP A 322 15.12 9.20 -18.89
C ASP A 322 14.25 8.85 -20.11
N ALA A 323 13.41 9.80 -20.54
CA ALA A 323 12.52 9.67 -21.69
C ALA A 323 11.44 8.58 -21.57
N ALA A 324 10.92 8.38 -20.36
CA ALA A 324 9.90 7.39 -20.11
C ALA A 324 8.49 7.82 -20.57
N ALA A 325 7.80 6.91 -21.26
CA ALA A 325 6.40 7.07 -21.65
C ALA A 325 5.41 6.81 -20.48
N ALA A 326 5.85 6.08 -19.46
CA ALA A 326 5.05 5.68 -18.31
C ALA A 326 5.97 5.34 -17.13
N CYS A 327 5.41 5.35 -15.92
CA CYS A 327 6.12 4.91 -14.72
C CYS A 327 6.08 3.38 -14.56
N THR A 328 7.14 2.84 -13.99
CA THR A 328 7.25 1.45 -13.55
C THR A 328 6.56 1.30 -12.19
N SER A 329 5.88 0.19 -11.97
CA SER A 329 5.24 -0.10 -10.69
C SER A 329 6.24 -0.58 -9.66
N CYS A 330 6.10 -0.14 -8.41
CA CYS A 330 6.81 -0.79 -7.30
C CYS A 330 6.46 -2.29 -7.30
N VAL A 331 7.47 -3.13 -7.06
CA VAL A 331 7.26 -4.57 -6.91
C VAL A 331 6.41 -4.87 -5.66
N ALA A 332 5.84 -6.07 -5.60
CA ALA A 332 5.10 -6.52 -4.42
C ALA A 332 6.01 -6.53 -3.17
N GLY A 333 5.40 -6.27 -2.00
CA GLY A 333 6.07 -6.05 -0.72
C GLY A 333 6.70 -4.69 -0.52
N LYS A 334 6.52 -3.79 -1.49
CA LYS A 334 6.90 -2.39 -1.37
C LYS A 334 5.73 -1.45 -1.65
N HIS A 335 5.86 -0.22 -1.16
CA HIS A 335 4.89 0.83 -1.36
C HIS A 335 5.57 2.19 -1.50
N LEU A 336 4.86 3.14 -2.10
CA LEU A 336 5.32 4.52 -2.21
C LEU A 336 4.12 5.45 -2.01
N THR A 337 4.15 6.26 -0.96
CA THR A 337 3.02 7.12 -0.57
C THR A 337 3.05 8.49 -1.24
N ASP A 338 4.20 8.94 -1.73
CA ASP A 338 4.29 10.21 -2.45
C ASP A 338 3.44 10.12 -3.73
N ASN A 339 2.54 11.07 -3.91
CA ASN A 339 1.57 11.05 -5.01
C ASN A 339 1.94 12.08 -6.07
N GLY A 340 3.17 11.98 -6.57
CA GLY A 340 3.67 12.83 -7.65
C GLY A 340 4.03 14.25 -7.22
N VAL A 341 4.53 14.43 -5.99
CA VAL A 341 4.94 15.75 -5.49
C VAL A 341 6.42 15.97 -5.75
N GLU A 342 7.28 14.98 -5.46
CA GLU A 342 8.73 15.12 -5.55
C GLU A 342 9.35 14.07 -6.47
N ALA A 343 9.76 14.45 -7.68
CA ALA A 343 10.41 13.53 -8.64
C ALA A 343 11.65 12.81 -8.09
N ALA A 344 12.35 13.39 -7.12
CA ALA A 344 13.50 12.77 -6.48
C ALA A 344 13.15 11.55 -5.61
N GLY A 345 11.90 11.41 -5.18
CA GLY A 345 11.39 10.23 -4.45
C GLY A 345 10.65 9.23 -5.34
N HIS A 346 10.86 9.31 -6.65
CA HIS A 346 10.29 8.41 -7.65
C HIS A 346 11.33 7.98 -8.69
N ASN A 347 12.61 8.22 -8.48
CA ASN A 347 13.65 8.08 -9.49
C ASN A 347 14.37 6.71 -9.45
N GLU A 348 14.08 5.87 -8.46
CA GLU A 348 14.62 4.51 -8.39
C GLU A 348 13.71 3.56 -7.60
N GLU A 349 13.90 2.26 -7.79
CA GLU A 349 13.16 1.22 -7.07
C GLU A 349 13.43 1.24 -5.55
N ALA A 350 14.50 1.90 -5.11
CA ALA A 350 14.81 2.08 -3.69
C ALA A 350 13.89 3.11 -3.01
N ASP A 351 13.23 3.98 -3.77
CA ASP A 351 12.23 4.91 -3.24
C ASP A 351 10.97 4.16 -2.77
N CYS A 352 10.65 3.04 -3.42
CA CYS A 352 9.60 2.13 -2.97
C CYS A 352 10.04 1.45 -1.65
N ALA A 353 9.46 1.91 -0.54
CA ALA A 353 9.76 1.41 0.80
C ALA A 353 9.20 0.00 0.99
N ILE A 354 9.97 -0.90 1.60
CA ILE A 354 9.49 -2.24 1.98
C ILE A 354 8.45 -2.07 3.09
N CYS A 355 7.38 -2.88 3.03
CA CYS A 355 6.36 -2.90 4.05
C CYS A 355 6.94 -3.22 5.43
N ALA A 356 6.43 -2.56 6.47
CA ALA A 356 6.86 -2.83 7.84
C ALA A 356 6.28 -4.16 8.35
N ALA A 357 6.85 -4.66 9.45
CA ALA A 357 6.30 -5.81 10.18
C ALA A 357 4.78 -5.67 10.39
N GLY A 358 4.07 -6.79 10.27
CA GLY A 358 2.62 -6.88 10.30
C GLY A 358 1.89 -6.39 9.05
N THR A 359 2.60 -6.02 7.98
CA THR A 359 1.97 -5.54 6.73
C THR A 359 2.58 -6.15 5.47
N TYR A 360 1.80 -6.28 4.41
CA TYR A 360 2.20 -6.79 3.09
C TYR A 360 1.61 -5.92 1.97
N SER A 361 2.08 -6.03 0.73
CA SER A 361 1.49 -5.29 -0.39
C SER A 361 1.59 -6.01 -1.73
N ALA A 362 0.53 -5.94 -2.53
CA ALA A 362 0.61 -6.32 -3.92
C ALA A 362 1.41 -5.28 -4.73
N ALA A 363 1.92 -5.65 -5.91
CA ALA A 363 2.53 -4.71 -6.84
C ALA A 363 1.58 -3.52 -7.12
N THR A 364 2.12 -2.31 -7.33
CA THR A 364 1.40 -1.02 -7.46
C THR A 364 0.71 -0.46 -6.22
N SER A 365 0.86 -1.09 -5.06
CA SER A 365 0.21 -0.61 -3.84
C SER A 365 0.79 0.72 -3.36
N GLN A 366 -0.10 1.65 -2.98
CA GLN A 366 0.27 2.95 -2.43
C GLN A 366 0.58 2.88 -0.92
N VAL A 367 -0.04 1.89 -0.27
CA VAL A 367 0.06 1.63 1.17
C VAL A 367 0.16 0.13 1.38
N CYS A 368 0.80 -0.28 2.48
CA CYS A 368 0.79 -1.68 2.89
C CYS A 368 -0.54 -2.03 3.56
N THR A 369 -0.97 -3.26 3.34
CA THR A 369 -2.16 -3.86 3.94
C THR A 369 -1.74 -4.61 5.19
N VAL A 370 -2.48 -4.44 6.29
CA VAL A 370 -2.21 -5.20 7.53
C VAL A 370 -2.55 -6.67 7.31
N CYS A 371 -1.75 -7.58 7.87
CA CYS A 371 -2.03 -9.02 7.82
C CYS A 371 -3.44 -9.32 8.30
N SER A 372 -4.13 -10.24 7.61
CA SER A 372 -5.47 -10.66 8.00
C SER A 372 -5.49 -11.18 9.44
N LYS A 373 -6.65 -11.07 10.10
CA LYS A 373 -6.81 -11.50 11.49
C LYS A 373 -6.37 -12.95 11.72
N GLY A 374 -5.81 -13.20 12.90
CA GLY A 374 -5.19 -14.46 13.27
C GLY A 374 -3.79 -14.69 12.68
N LYS A 375 -3.19 -13.72 11.99
CA LYS A 375 -1.85 -13.82 11.43
C LYS A 375 -0.96 -12.62 11.79
N TYR A 376 0.36 -12.85 11.76
CA TYR A 376 1.40 -11.86 12.03
C TYR A 376 2.55 -11.98 11.01
N LEU A 377 3.39 -10.96 10.90
CA LEU A 377 4.57 -10.95 10.03
C LEU A 377 5.69 -10.22 10.77
N ASP A 378 6.77 -10.94 11.12
CA ASP A 378 7.82 -10.47 12.03
C ASP A 378 9.05 -9.84 11.36
N ASP A 379 9.15 -9.92 10.03
CA ASP A 379 10.22 -9.28 9.28
C ASP A 379 10.17 -7.75 9.44
N PRO A 380 11.25 -7.10 9.95
CA PRO A 380 11.30 -5.66 10.15
C PRO A 380 11.63 -4.91 8.85
N ALA A 381 10.99 -5.29 7.74
CA ALA A 381 11.19 -4.72 6.39
C ALA A 381 12.59 -5.00 5.79
N THR A 382 13.11 -6.23 5.95
CA THR A 382 14.42 -6.61 5.41
C THR A 382 14.34 -7.19 4.00
N SER A 383 13.20 -7.75 3.59
CA SER A 383 13.02 -8.37 2.28
C SER A 383 11.62 -8.15 1.70
N ALA A 384 11.50 -7.45 0.56
CA ALA A 384 10.22 -7.26 -0.12
C ALA A 384 9.50 -8.59 -0.46
N ALA A 385 10.24 -9.67 -0.71
CA ALA A 385 9.66 -10.99 -1.01
C ALA A 385 9.07 -11.70 0.21
N GLU A 386 9.24 -11.15 1.42
CA GLU A 386 8.60 -11.63 2.65
C GLU A 386 7.41 -10.74 3.06
N HIS A 387 6.99 -9.84 2.17
CA HIS A 387 5.85 -8.94 2.35
C HIS A 387 4.99 -8.86 1.06
N ASP A 388 5.14 -9.80 0.12
CA ASP A 388 4.58 -9.67 -1.22
C ASP A 388 3.15 -10.19 -1.35
N ASP A 389 2.72 -11.03 -0.42
CA ASP A 389 1.37 -11.60 -0.36
C ASP A 389 0.91 -11.88 1.08
N GLU A 390 -0.39 -12.07 1.24
CA GLU A 390 -1.02 -12.52 2.48
C GLU A 390 -0.51 -13.91 2.95
N SER A 391 0.12 -14.69 2.06
CA SER A 391 0.81 -15.94 2.44
C SER A 391 2.04 -15.73 3.31
N ASP A 392 2.65 -14.55 3.28
CA ASP A 392 3.83 -14.26 4.10
C ASP A 392 3.46 -13.98 5.56
N CYS A 393 2.20 -13.61 5.80
CA CYS A 393 1.63 -13.52 7.13
C CYS A 393 1.48 -14.92 7.74
N THR A 394 2.31 -15.19 8.76
CA THR A 394 2.32 -16.44 9.52
C THR A 394 1.07 -16.56 10.39
N SER A 395 0.43 -17.72 10.36
CA SER A 395 -0.79 -17.97 11.14
C SER A 395 -0.49 -18.26 12.60
N CYS A 396 -1.26 -17.66 13.51
CA CYS A 396 -1.29 -18.09 14.90
C CYS A 396 -1.66 -19.58 14.95
N VAL A 397 -0.86 -20.35 15.68
CA VAL A 397 -1.13 -21.78 15.91
C VAL A 397 -2.38 -21.97 16.77
N ALA A 398 -3.00 -23.15 16.68
CA ALA A 398 -4.12 -23.52 17.55
C ALA A 398 -3.78 -23.30 19.04
N GLY A 399 -4.77 -22.86 19.81
CA GLY A 399 -4.62 -22.45 21.21
C GLY A 399 -4.10 -21.05 21.44
N LYS A 400 -3.61 -20.38 20.37
CA LYS A 400 -3.34 -18.95 20.37
C LYS A 400 -4.35 -18.22 19.47
N ALA A 401 -4.67 -17.00 19.84
CA ALA A 401 -5.40 -16.08 18.99
C ALA A 401 -4.75 -14.69 19.12
N LEU A 402 -4.96 -13.85 18.12
CA LEU A 402 -4.53 -12.45 18.21
C LEU A 402 -5.20 -11.78 19.41
N SER A 403 -4.40 -11.36 20.40
CA SER A 403 -4.91 -10.90 21.70
C SER A 403 -4.38 -9.52 22.02
N TYR A 404 -5.23 -8.52 21.86
CA TYR A 404 -5.01 -7.20 22.43
C TYR A 404 -4.77 -7.30 23.94
N ILE A 405 -3.75 -6.59 24.43
CA ILE A 405 -3.54 -6.34 25.86
C ILE A 405 -4.74 -5.52 26.37
N GLY A 406 -5.86 -6.18 26.73
CA GLY A 406 -7.05 -5.46 27.23
C GLY A 406 -8.39 -6.21 27.23
N GLY A 407 -8.55 -7.34 26.53
CA GLY A 407 -9.71 -8.22 26.70
C GLY A 407 -11.10 -7.65 26.35
N ASN A 408 -11.21 -6.59 25.52
CA ASN A 408 -12.50 -6.08 25.04
C ASN A 408 -12.72 -6.41 23.54
N PRO A 409 -13.71 -7.24 23.17
CA PRO A 409 -14.01 -7.61 21.78
C PRO A 409 -14.65 -6.51 20.91
N LEU A 410 -15.03 -5.36 21.47
CA LEU A 410 -15.92 -4.40 20.77
C LEU A 410 -15.22 -3.25 20.02
N GLU A 411 -13.89 -3.16 20.02
CA GLU A 411 -13.15 -2.13 19.26
C GLU A 411 -11.86 -2.69 18.67
N VAL A 412 -11.97 -3.65 17.74
CA VAL A 412 -10.81 -4.10 16.96
C VAL A 412 -10.42 -2.99 16.00
N ASN A 413 -9.31 -2.31 16.25
CA ASN A 413 -8.69 -1.49 15.22
C ASN A 413 -7.77 -2.36 14.36
N ASP A 414 -8.39 -3.17 13.50
CA ASP A 414 -7.82 -4.11 12.51
C ASP A 414 -6.96 -3.43 11.42
N THR A 415 -6.53 -2.20 11.69
CA THR A 415 -5.69 -1.37 10.84
C THR A 415 -4.36 -1.02 11.50
N ASP A 416 -4.13 -1.48 12.74
CA ASP A 416 -2.90 -1.24 13.48
C ASP A 416 -1.94 -2.42 13.36
N ALA A 417 -0.96 -2.27 12.47
CA ALA A 417 0.07 -3.27 12.19
C ALA A 417 0.91 -3.66 13.42
N THR A 418 0.99 -2.82 14.46
CA THR A 418 1.78 -3.10 15.68
C THR A 418 1.19 -4.22 16.55
N HIS A 419 0.00 -4.71 16.21
CA HIS A 419 -0.60 -5.89 16.82
C HIS A 419 -0.55 -7.10 15.88
N HIS A 420 0.23 -7.05 14.81
CA HIS A 420 0.46 -8.13 13.86
C HIS A 420 1.95 -8.27 13.54
N ASP A 421 2.83 -7.64 14.32
CA ASP A 421 4.24 -7.47 13.99
C ASP A 421 5.13 -8.56 14.59
N SER A 422 4.56 -9.47 15.39
CA SER A 422 5.34 -10.56 16.01
C SER A 422 4.49 -11.74 16.48
N GLU A 423 5.16 -12.87 16.74
CA GLU A 423 4.51 -14.03 17.37
C GLU A 423 3.90 -13.68 18.74
N SER A 424 4.41 -12.62 19.40
CA SER A 424 3.92 -12.22 20.72
C SER A 424 2.50 -11.65 20.69
N ASP A 425 2.01 -11.23 19.52
CA ASP A 425 0.64 -10.78 19.32
C ASP A 425 -0.36 -11.96 19.31
N CYS A 426 0.11 -13.16 18.98
CA CYS A 426 -0.63 -14.40 19.17
C CYS A 426 -0.57 -14.81 20.65
N ALA A 427 -1.49 -14.32 21.49
CA ALA A 427 -1.54 -14.77 22.87
C ALA A 427 -2.31 -16.08 23.01
N VAL A 428 -1.86 -16.88 23.98
CA VAL A 428 -2.60 -18.05 24.44
C VAL A 428 -3.98 -17.63 24.95
N CYS A 429 -4.98 -18.44 24.63
CA CYS A 429 -6.35 -18.20 25.07
C CYS A 429 -6.46 -18.05 26.59
N ALA A 430 -7.42 -17.23 27.04
CA ALA A 430 -7.69 -17.10 28.47
C ALA A 430 -8.28 -18.40 29.02
N SER A 431 -8.22 -18.56 30.35
CA SER A 431 -8.95 -19.61 31.05
C SER A 431 -10.42 -19.60 30.64
N GLY A 432 -10.99 -20.79 30.45
CA GLY A 432 -12.34 -21.02 29.97
C GLY A 432 -12.52 -20.85 28.46
N LYS A 433 -11.46 -20.59 27.69
CA LYS A 433 -11.53 -20.42 26.23
C LYS A 433 -10.56 -21.33 25.49
N TYR A 434 -10.79 -21.61 24.22
CA TYR A 434 -9.92 -22.41 23.36
C TYR A 434 -9.93 -21.87 21.91
N SER A 435 -8.99 -22.29 21.08
CA SER A 435 -8.98 -22.03 19.65
C SER A 435 -8.51 -23.27 18.88
N GLY A 436 -9.47 -23.97 18.26
CA GLY A 436 -9.21 -25.23 17.55
C GLY A 436 -8.76 -25.10 16.11
N VAL A 437 -8.59 -23.87 15.61
CA VAL A 437 -8.24 -23.58 14.22
C VAL A 437 -7.02 -22.68 14.17
N GLU A 438 -6.13 -22.95 13.22
CA GLU A 438 -5.04 -22.04 12.89
C GLU A 438 -5.59 -20.74 12.30
N ALA A 439 -4.82 -19.66 12.41
CA ALA A 439 -5.21 -18.31 11.97
C ALA A 439 -6.48 -17.78 12.66
N SER A 440 -6.66 -18.12 13.93
CA SER A 440 -7.80 -17.64 14.70
C SER A 440 -7.60 -16.21 15.22
N ASP A 441 -8.62 -15.38 15.05
CA ASP A 441 -8.66 -14.02 15.58
C ASP A 441 -9.29 -13.92 16.97
N THR A 442 -9.92 -15.00 17.44
CA THR A 442 -10.71 -15.01 18.68
C THR A 442 -10.69 -16.38 19.33
N CYS A 443 -10.57 -16.41 20.65
CA CYS A 443 -10.75 -17.64 21.41
C CYS A 443 -12.24 -17.88 21.66
N SER A 444 -12.70 -19.09 21.32
CA SER A 444 -14.05 -19.57 21.57
C SER A 444 -14.22 -19.94 23.04
N ASP A 445 -15.39 -19.67 23.61
CA ASP A 445 -15.71 -20.06 24.98
C ASP A 445 -15.92 -21.57 25.10
N CYS A 446 -15.44 -22.14 26.20
CA CYS A 446 -15.91 -23.44 26.69
C CYS A 446 -17.38 -23.26 27.05
N VAL A 447 -18.26 -24.07 26.44
CA VAL A 447 -19.70 -24.01 26.72
C VAL A 447 -20.00 -24.34 28.17
N ALA A 448 -21.15 -23.87 28.67
CA ALA A 448 -21.69 -24.29 29.97
C ALA A 448 -21.59 -25.82 30.18
N GLY A 449 -21.29 -26.22 31.41
CA GLY A 449 -20.93 -27.59 31.80
C GLY A 449 -19.47 -27.98 31.59
N LYS A 450 -18.68 -27.15 30.89
CA LYS A 450 -17.23 -27.33 30.73
C LYS A 450 -16.43 -26.20 31.36
N HIS A 451 -15.17 -26.48 31.66
CA HIS A 451 -14.23 -25.53 32.23
C HIS A 451 -12.80 -25.74 31.71
N LEU A 452 -11.95 -24.71 31.83
CA LEU A 452 -10.53 -24.78 31.47
C LEU A 452 -9.73 -23.79 32.34
N GLU A 453 -8.85 -24.28 33.21
CA GLU A 453 -8.20 -23.46 34.25
C GLU A 453 -6.95 -22.71 33.76
N ASP A 454 -6.30 -23.16 32.67
CA ASP A 454 -5.03 -22.60 32.20
C ASP A 454 -5.12 -21.09 31.91
N HIS A 455 -4.24 -20.33 32.56
CA HIS A 455 -4.27 -18.86 32.57
C HIS A 455 -3.33 -18.27 31.53
N ARG A 456 -3.49 -18.65 30.25
CA ARG A 456 -2.70 -18.16 29.11
C ARG A 456 -1.24 -18.62 29.13
N VAL A 457 -0.98 -19.83 29.63
CA VAL A 457 0.38 -20.34 29.80
C VAL A 457 0.73 -21.33 28.70
N ASP A 458 -0.17 -22.28 28.42
CA ASP A 458 0.14 -23.41 27.54
C ASP A 458 -0.87 -23.52 26.39
N ALA A 459 -0.45 -23.10 25.18
CA ALA A 459 -1.29 -23.17 23.99
C ALA A 459 -1.82 -24.58 23.69
N ASP A 460 -1.08 -25.63 24.07
CA ASP A 460 -1.50 -27.01 23.82
C ASP A 460 -2.71 -27.43 24.67
N LEU A 461 -2.99 -26.71 25.76
CA LEU A 461 -4.18 -26.89 26.59
C LEU A 461 -5.36 -26.01 26.14
N HIS A 462 -5.24 -25.30 25.02
CA HIS A 462 -6.29 -24.47 24.45
C HIS A 462 -6.53 -24.76 22.97
N ASN A 463 -5.89 -25.80 22.41
CA ASN A 463 -5.88 -26.04 20.96
C ASN A 463 -7.09 -26.86 20.48
N SER A 464 -8.02 -27.21 21.37
CA SER A 464 -9.18 -28.04 21.04
C SER A 464 -10.34 -27.82 22.01
N ILE A 465 -11.58 -28.04 21.53
CA ILE A 465 -12.76 -28.09 22.40
C ILE A 465 -12.67 -29.23 23.43
N LEU A 466 -11.81 -30.22 23.19
CA LEU A 466 -11.56 -31.32 24.13
C LEU A 466 -10.77 -30.88 25.36
N ASP A 467 -10.06 -29.76 25.30
CA ASP A 467 -9.32 -29.21 26.43
C ASP A 467 -10.27 -28.56 27.45
N CYS A 468 -11.48 -28.18 27.01
CA CYS A 468 -12.58 -27.84 27.88
C CYS A 468 -13.11 -29.10 28.58
N GLY A 469 -12.61 -29.36 29.78
CA GLY A 469 -13.00 -30.49 30.63
C GLY A 469 -14.45 -30.35 31.09
N VAL A 470 -15.22 -31.45 31.08
CA VAL A 470 -16.57 -31.45 31.68
C VAL A 470 -16.42 -31.42 33.20
N CYS A 471 -17.30 -30.70 33.88
CA CYS A 471 -17.29 -30.62 35.34
C CYS A 471 -17.36 -32.01 35.98
N ALA A 472 -16.57 -32.24 37.03
CA ALA A 472 -16.63 -33.49 37.79
C ALA A 472 -17.91 -33.55 38.67
N SER A 473 -18.16 -34.73 39.25
CA SER A 473 -19.32 -34.97 40.14
C SER A 473 -19.45 -33.92 41.25
N GLY A 474 -20.71 -33.57 41.54
CA GLY A 474 -21.06 -32.52 42.50
C GLY A 474 -20.73 -31.09 42.07
N LYS A 475 -20.41 -30.82 40.80
CA LYS A 475 -20.12 -29.46 40.29
C LYS A 475 -20.82 -29.16 38.96
N PHE A 476 -21.07 -27.90 38.65
CA PHE A 476 -21.67 -27.43 37.40
C PHE A 476 -21.02 -26.12 36.93
N SER A 477 -21.28 -25.66 35.71
CA SER A 477 -20.91 -24.34 35.22
C SER A 477 -22.02 -23.81 34.32
N ASP A 478 -22.67 -22.73 34.74
CA ASP A 478 -23.85 -22.15 34.08
C ASP A 478 -23.52 -20.99 33.13
N GLU A 479 -22.26 -20.62 33.03
CA GLU A 479 -21.74 -19.60 32.12
C GLU A 479 -20.78 -20.20 31.10
N ASP A 480 -20.89 -19.73 29.85
CA ASP A 480 -19.88 -19.95 28.82
C ASP A 480 -18.58 -19.22 29.22
N GLY A 481 -17.43 -19.83 28.95
CA GLY A 481 -16.13 -19.20 29.21
C GLY A 481 -15.61 -19.42 30.63
N SER A 482 -16.17 -20.36 31.38
CA SER A 482 -15.80 -20.56 32.78
C SER A 482 -14.42 -21.22 32.97
N ALA A 483 -13.61 -20.65 33.85
CA ALA A 483 -12.33 -21.24 34.24
C ALA A 483 -12.50 -22.43 35.20
N THR A 484 -13.58 -22.46 35.97
CA THR A 484 -13.78 -23.39 37.09
C THR A 484 -15.23 -23.78 37.25
N CYS A 485 -15.50 -25.02 37.65
CA CYS A 485 -16.86 -25.44 37.99
C CYS A 485 -17.27 -25.00 39.40
N THR A 486 -18.50 -24.53 39.51
CA THR A 486 -19.21 -24.20 40.76
C THR A 486 -19.66 -25.48 41.46
N ALA A 487 -19.46 -25.57 42.77
CA ALA A 487 -19.93 -26.71 43.55
C ALA A 487 -21.46 -26.68 43.70
N CYS A 488 -22.10 -27.85 43.61
CA CYS A 488 -23.45 -28.02 44.14
C CYS A 488 -23.43 -27.70 45.64
N GLY A 489 -24.38 -26.86 46.07
CA GLY A 489 -24.58 -26.54 47.47
C GLY A 489 -24.98 -27.78 48.28
N ALA A 490 -24.90 -27.67 49.61
CA ALA A 490 -25.43 -28.69 50.50
C ALA A 490 -26.95 -28.88 50.23
N GLY A 491 -27.45 -30.08 50.50
CA GLY A 491 -28.80 -30.52 50.13
C GLY A 491 -28.93 -31.08 48.72
N ARG A 492 -27.89 -30.93 47.90
CA ARG A 492 -27.91 -31.31 46.48
C ARG A 492 -26.75 -32.20 46.11
N TYR A 493 -26.93 -32.97 45.04
CA TYR A 493 -25.93 -33.85 44.48
C TYR A 493 -25.97 -33.84 42.96
N LEU A 494 -24.87 -34.25 42.34
CA LEU A 494 -24.78 -34.45 40.90
C LEU A 494 -23.88 -35.66 40.64
N ALA A 495 -24.48 -36.75 40.16
CA ALA A 495 -23.83 -38.05 40.08
C ALA A 495 -22.96 -38.27 38.84
N ASP A 496 -23.20 -37.52 37.76
CA ASP A 496 -22.35 -37.57 36.56
C ASP A 496 -20.94 -37.06 36.89
N ASP A 497 -19.92 -37.80 36.46
CA ASP A 497 -18.52 -37.54 36.80
C ASP A 497 -17.72 -37.09 35.58
N GLY A 498 -18.19 -36.03 34.93
CA GLY A 498 -17.51 -35.42 33.79
C GLY A 498 -17.72 -36.17 32.47
N VAL A 499 -18.88 -36.81 32.29
CA VAL A 499 -19.21 -37.58 31.08
C VAL A 499 -20.22 -36.83 30.21
N ASP A 500 -21.32 -36.37 30.80
CA ASP A 500 -22.40 -35.69 30.09
C ASP A 500 -22.41 -34.19 30.40
N VAL A 501 -21.96 -33.40 29.44
CA VAL A 501 -21.92 -31.92 29.57
C VAL A 501 -23.28 -31.31 29.93
N THR A 502 -24.38 -31.88 29.46
CA THR A 502 -25.74 -31.35 29.71
C THR A 502 -26.27 -31.67 31.10
N ALA A 503 -25.53 -32.47 31.88
CA ALA A 503 -25.81 -32.73 33.29
C ALA A 503 -25.03 -31.78 34.22
N HIS A 504 -24.32 -30.79 33.67
CA HIS A 504 -23.47 -29.86 34.41
C HIS A 504 -23.64 -28.40 33.96
N ASP A 505 -24.61 -28.08 33.11
CA ASP A 505 -24.72 -26.77 32.43
C ASP A 505 -25.69 -25.80 33.11
N GLN A 506 -26.36 -26.23 34.18
CA GLN A 506 -27.31 -25.40 34.93
C GLN A 506 -27.22 -25.66 36.45
N PRO A 507 -27.58 -24.68 37.30
CA PRO A 507 -27.73 -24.92 38.74
C PRO A 507 -28.80 -25.97 39.07
N SER A 508 -29.76 -26.21 38.17
CA SER A 508 -30.82 -27.21 38.33
C SER A 508 -30.32 -28.66 38.23
N ASP A 509 -29.14 -28.87 37.64
CA ASP A 509 -28.58 -30.22 37.48
C ASP A 509 -28.06 -30.77 38.82
N CYS A 510 -27.82 -29.88 39.78
CA CYS A 510 -27.67 -30.23 41.19
C CYS A 510 -29.03 -30.66 41.76
N LEU A 511 -29.31 -31.96 41.64
CA LEU A 511 -30.54 -32.58 42.11
C LEU A 511 -30.63 -32.51 43.64
N VAL A 512 -31.81 -32.17 44.15
CA VAL A 512 -32.08 -32.19 45.61
C VAL A 512 -32.09 -33.63 46.11
N CYS A 513 -31.60 -33.85 47.32
CA CYS A 513 -31.76 -35.13 47.99
C CYS A 513 -33.24 -35.41 48.24
N GLY A 514 -33.74 -36.50 47.64
CA GLY A 514 -35.13 -36.92 47.86
C GLY A 514 -35.32 -37.60 49.21
N SER A 515 -36.56 -37.98 49.47
CA SER A 515 -37.04 -38.56 50.74
C SER A 515 -36.15 -39.68 51.29
N GLY A 516 -35.99 -39.68 52.61
CA GLY A 516 -35.10 -40.60 53.34
C GLY A 516 -33.60 -40.32 53.21
N LYS A 517 -33.18 -39.20 52.60
CA LYS A 517 -31.77 -38.83 52.41
C LYS A 517 -31.50 -37.35 52.72
N TYR A 518 -30.22 -36.99 52.85
CA TYR A 518 -29.68 -35.64 53.05
C TYR A 518 -28.26 -35.53 52.47
N GLN A 519 -27.66 -34.34 52.44
CA GLN A 519 -26.25 -34.12 52.07
C GLN A 519 -25.67 -32.83 52.65
N GLY A 520 -24.73 -32.93 53.60
CA GLY A 520 -24.10 -31.75 54.22
C GLY A 520 -22.79 -31.25 53.64
N GLN A 521 -22.31 -31.85 52.55
CA GLN A 521 -21.08 -31.42 51.87
C GLN A 521 -21.38 -30.76 50.53
N ALA A 522 -20.75 -29.61 50.28
CA ALA A 522 -20.63 -29.08 48.92
C ALA A 522 -19.72 -30.02 48.10
N VAL A 523 -20.04 -30.25 46.82
CA VAL A 523 -19.36 -31.22 45.92
C VAL A 523 -19.75 -32.68 46.15
N ALA A 524 -21.01 -32.95 46.43
CA ALA A 524 -21.48 -34.32 46.61
C ALA A 524 -21.86 -35.01 45.29
N GLY A 525 -21.28 -36.18 45.04
CA GLY A 525 -21.69 -37.08 43.95
C GLY A 525 -22.94 -37.90 44.25
N ALA A 526 -23.38 -37.96 45.52
CA ALA A 526 -24.55 -38.72 45.95
C ALA A 526 -25.08 -38.19 47.30
N CYS A 527 -26.35 -38.48 47.60
CA CYS A 527 -26.94 -38.21 48.91
C CYS A 527 -26.61 -39.30 49.94
N VAL A 528 -26.62 -38.92 51.20
CA VAL A 528 -26.44 -39.78 52.37
C VAL A 528 -27.81 -40.19 52.92
N ASP A 529 -27.95 -41.46 53.29
CA ASP A 529 -29.19 -41.98 53.87
C ASP A 529 -29.40 -41.49 55.31
N CYS A 530 -30.66 -41.22 55.72
CA CYS A 530 -30.99 -40.71 57.05
C CYS A 530 -30.62 -41.65 58.21
N GLY A 531 -30.53 -42.96 57.94
CA GLY A 531 -30.28 -43.98 58.96
C GLY A 531 -31.55 -44.37 59.71
N ALA A 532 -31.48 -45.50 60.43
CA ALA A 532 -32.61 -46.01 61.21
C ALA A 532 -33.00 -45.04 62.35
N GLY A 533 -34.26 -45.05 62.75
CA GLY A 533 -34.84 -44.13 63.73
C GLY A 533 -35.12 -42.72 63.22
N ARG A 534 -34.69 -42.40 61.99
CA ARG A 534 -34.91 -41.11 61.32
C ARG A 534 -35.63 -41.29 60.00
N TYR A 535 -36.34 -40.26 59.57
CA TYR A 535 -37.05 -40.22 58.30
C TYR A 535 -37.03 -38.82 57.70
N ASN A 536 -37.17 -38.76 56.38
CA ASN A 536 -37.41 -37.50 55.67
C ASN A 536 -38.53 -37.73 54.64
N THR A 537 -39.62 -36.97 54.73
CA THR A 537 -40.80 -37.11 53.85
C THR A 537 -40.68 -36.33 52.56
N ASP A 538 -39.79 -35.34 52.50
CA ASP A 538 -39.70 -34.44 51.36
C ASP A 538 -39.01 -35.16 50.20
N ASP A 539 -39.72 -35.30 49.08
CA ASP A 539 -39.25 -35.99 47.88
C ASP A 539 -38.39 -35.10 46.97
N GLY A 540 -38.11 -33.86 47.41
CA GLY A 540 -37.32 -32.88 46.67
C GLY A 540 -38.03 -32.32 45.43
N SER A 541 -39.34 -32.57 45.28
CA SER A 541 -40.13 -32.15 44.11
C SER A 541 -40.96 -30.87 44.34
N GLY A 542 -40.93 -30.30 45.54
CA GLY A 542 -41.69 -29.12 45.93
C GLY A 542 -40.85 -27.84 46.07
N ASP A 543 -41.48 -26.69 45.80
CA ASP A 543 -41.02 -25.33 46.13
C ASP A 543 -41.05 -25.04 47.66
N ASP A 544 -41.11 -26.09 48.49
CA ASP A 544 -41.23 -25.97 49.95
C ASP A 544 -39.84 -25.70 50.56
N ALA A 545 -39.51 -24.42 50.64
CA ALA A 545 -38.27 -23.86 51.18
C ALA A 545 -38.04 -24.08 52.70
N TYR A 546 -38.47 -25.20 53.29
CA TYR A 546 -38.43 -25.43 54.73
C TYR A 546 -37.50 -26.56 55.20
N LEU A 547 -36.97 -27.39 54.29
CA LEU A 547 -35.92 -28.38 54.58
C LEU A 547 -34.84 -28.23 53.51
N GLU A 548 -33.64 -27.83 53.92
CA GLU A 548 -32.53 -27.62 52.98
C GLU A 548 -31.86 -28.95 52.58
N HIS A 549 -32.25 -30.07 53.23
CA HIS A 549 -31.65 -31.41 53.09
C HIS A 549 -30.14 -31.39 53.30
N ASP A 550 -29.63 -30.35 53.94
CA ASP A 550 -28.24 -29.96 54.00
C ASP A 550 -27.55 -30.48 55.27
N SER A 551 -28.29 -31.20 56.10
CA SER A 551 -27.75 -31.74 57.34
C SER A 551 -28.50 -32.99 57.80
N THR A 552 -27.90 -33.69 58.75
CA THR A 552 -28.56 -34.80 59.47
C THR A 552 -29.79 -34.34 60.25
N GLU A 553 -29.97 -33.04 60.49
CA GLU A 553 -31.12 -32.51 61.24
C GLU A 553 -32.41 -32.53 60.42
N ASP A 554 -32.32 -32.49 59.09
CA ASP A 554 -33.46 -32.62 58.18
C ASP A 554 -34.05 -34.04 58.16
N CYS A 555 -33.26 -35.02 58.62
CA CYS A 555 -33.72 -36.37 58.91
C CYS A 555 -34.37 -36.40 60.29
N LEU A 556 -35.68 -36.15 60.33
CA LEU A 556 -36.46 -36.09 61.57
C LEU A 556 -36.45 -37.43 62.31
N VAL A 557 -36.21 -37.40 63.62
CA VAL A 557 -36.36 -38.58 64.48
C VAL A 557 -37.86 -38.94 64.58
N CYS A 558 -38.19 -40.23 64.60
CA CYS A 558 -39.57 -40.65 64.80
C CYS A 558 -40.16 -40.09 66.11
N ALA A 559 -41.40 -39.63 66.04
CA ALA A 559 -42.11 -39.16 67.23
C ALA A 559 -42.53 -40.32 68.15
N SER A 560 -42.91 -39.97 69.37
CA SER A 560 -43.44 -40.93 70.37
C SER A 560 -44.52 -41.84 69.80
N GLY A 561 -44.47 -43.11 70.20
CA GLY A 561 -45.29 -44.18 69.66
C GLY A 561 -44.88 -44.71 68.28
N LYS A 562 -43.75 -44.28 67.69
CA LYS A 562 -43.33 -44.70 66.34
C LYS A 562 -41.83 -45.03 66.25
N TYR A 563 -41.45 -45.87 65.30
CA TYR A 563 -40.06 -46.29 65.04
C TYR A 563 -39.83 -46.54 63.53
N THR A 564 -38.58 -46.70 63.08
CA THR A 564 -38.25 -47.18 61.72
C THR A 564 -36.89 -47.87 61.68
N GLU A 565 -36.84 -49.07 61.09
CA GLU A 565 -35.60 -49.82 60.84
C GLU A 565 -34.96 -49.47 59.49
N GLU A 566 -35.74 -48.84 58.59
CA GLU A 566 -35.30 -48.49 57.24
C GLU A 566 -34.36 -47.29 57.26
N THR A 567 -33.20 -47.39 56.59
CA THR A 567 -32.22 -46.29 56.53
C THR A 567 -32.61 -45.17 55.57
N THR A 568 -33.53 -45.44 54.65
CA THR A 568 -34.11 -44.46 53.70
C THR A 568 -35.61 -44.24 53.98
N ALA A 569 -35.98 -44.21 55.26
CA ALA A 569 -37.38 -44.11 55.65
C ALA A 569 -38.01 -42.78 55.20
N VAL A 570 -39.21 -42.88 54.62
CA VAL A 570 -40.05 -41.72 54.26
C VAL A 570 -41.14 -41.45 55.31
N GLY A 571 -41.08 -42.17 56.42
CA GLY A 571 -42.03 -42.10 57.53
C GLY A 571 -41.79 -43.23 58.52
N CYS A 572 -42.37 -43.08 59.72
CA CYS A 572 -42.22 -44.05 60.80
C CYS A 572 -43.40 -45.00 60.91
N VAL A 573 -43.11 -46.22 61.37
CA VAL A 573 -44.07 -47.27 61.70
C VAL A 573 -44.59 -47.04 63.12
N GLU A 574 -45.90 -47.20 63.33
CA GLU A 574 -46.49 -47.09 64.68
C GLU A 574 -46.21 -48.34 65.51
N CYS A 575 -45.93 -48.15 66.80
CA CYS A 575 -45.89 -49.25 67.76
C CYS A 575 -47.23 -50.00 67.74
N VAL A 576 -47.17 -51.34 67.73
CA VAL A 576 -48.38 -52.17 67.78
C VAL A 576 -49.11 -52.03 69.13
N ARG A 577 -50.35 -52.50 69.19
CA ARG A 577 -51.13 -52.54 70.44
C ARG A 577 -50.38 -53.31 71.54
N GLY A 578 -50.60 -52.92 72.79
CA GLY A 578 -49.88 -53.44 73.95
C GLY A 578 -48.44 -52.95 74.10
N LYS A 579 -47.95 -52.14 73.15
CA LYS A 579 -46.66 -51.44 73.26
C LYS A 579 -46.83 -49.92 73.23
N TYR A 580 -45.88 -49.21 73.80
CA TYR A 580 -45.81 -47.76 73.84
C TYR A 580 -44.37 -47.26 73.70
N LEU A 581 -44.21 -46.01 73.27
CA LEU A 581 -42.90 -45.36 73.22
C LEU A 581 -43.05 -43.89 73.63
N THR A 582 -42.35 -43.49 74.69
CA THR A 582 -42.54 -42.18 75.34
C THR A 582 -41.67 -41.07 74.79
N ASP A 583 -40.56 -41.43 74.13
CA ASP A 583 -39.59 -40.44 73.64
C ASP A 583 -40.20 -39.63 72.48
N ASP A 584 -40.18 -38.30 72.59
CA ASP A 584 -40.83 -37.41 71.64
C ASP A 584 -39.81 -36.85 70.64
N ALA A 585 -39.22 -37.75 69.85
CA ALA A 585 -38.24 -37.45 68.79
C ALA A 585 -36.91 -36.85 69.27
N VAL A 586 -36.35 -37.38 70.37
CA VAL A 586 -35.10 -36.86 70.97
C VAL A 586 -33.91 -37.79 70.76
N ALA A 587 -34.10 -39.11 70.78
CA ALA A 587 -33.02 -40.09 70.65
C ALA A 587 -33.27 -41.12 69.54
N GLU A 588 -32.66 -40.95 68.37
CA GLU A 588 -32.79 -41.85 67.20
C GLU A 588 -32.64 -43.34 67.51
N THR A 589 -31.72 -43.71 68.42
CA THR A 589 -31.44 -45.08 68.83
C THR A 589 -32.48 -45.66 69.81
N GLN A 590 -33.58 -44.95 70.03
CA GLN A 590 -34.75 -45.42 70.78
C GLN A 590 -35.99 -45.42 69.89
N HIS A 591 -35.77 -45.34 68.58
CA HIS A 591 -36.79 -45.32 67.55
C HIS A 591 -36.34 -46.14 66.33
N ASP A 592 -35.22 -46.86 66.40
CA ASP A 592 -34.57 -47.51 65.28
C ASP A 592 -34.98 -48.98 65.11
N GLU A 593 -35.70 -49.57 66.07
CA GLU A 593 -36.22 -50.94 65.96
C GLU A 593 -37.56 -51.15 66.69
N GLU A 594 -38.30 -52.20 66.32
CA GLU A 594 -39.58 -52.53 66.97
C GLU A 594 -39.42 -52.81 68.49
N ALA A 595 -38.22 -53.19 68.92
CA ALA A 595 -37.91 -53.46 70.32
C ALA A 595 -37.97 -52.21 71.21
N ASP A 596 -37.81 -51.01 70.62
CA ASP A 596 -37.92 -49.75 71.35
C ASP A 596 -39.34 -49.46 71.84
N CYS A 597 -40.34 -49.99 71.11
CA CYS A 597 -41.72 -50.00 71.56
C CYS A 597 -41.85 -50.92 72.79
N LYS A 598 -41.85 -50.32 73.97
CA LYS A 598 -41.91 -51.01 75.26
C LYS A 598 -43.29 -51.63 75.44
N ILE A 599 -43.34 -52.89 75.87
CA ILE A 599 -44.59 -53.54 76.27
C ILE A 599 -45.15 -52.81 77.51
N CYS A 600 -46.47 -52.61 77.58
CA CYS A 600 -47.09 -52.03 78.77
C CYS A 600 -46.70 -52.81 80.03
N THR A 601 -46.62 -52.11 81.17
CA THR A 601 -46.28 -52.74 82.46
C THR A 601 -47.53 -53.29 83.15
N ALA A 602 -47.31 -54.06 84.20
CA ALA A 602 -48.40 -54.58 85.04
C ALA A 602 -49.38 -53.48 85.44
N GLY A 603 -50.66 -53.83 85.44
CA GLY A 603 -51.77 -52.92 85.66
C GLY A 603 -52.13 -52.01 84.49
N MET A 604 -51.46 -52.11 83.33
CA MET A 604 -51.71 -51.23 82.19
C MET A 604 -51.93 -52.02 80.88
N TYR A 605 -52.67 -51.45 79.94
CA TYR A 605 -52.95 -52.00 78.60
C TYR A 605 -52.92 -50.90 77.52
N GLY A 606 -52.87 -51.29 76.24
CA GLY A 606 -52.74 -50.38 75.11
C GLY A 606 -53.55 -50.83 73.90
N ASN A 607 -54.80 -50.40 73.79
CA ASN A 607 -55.74 -50.88 72.78
C ASN A 607 -55.67 -50.22 71.39
N ARG A 608 -54.64 -49.41 71.14
CA ARG A 608 -54.42 -48.70 69.87
C ARG A 608 -52.95 -48.77 69.49
N THR A 609 -52.68 -48.66 68.19
CA THR A 609 -51.31 -48.48 67.70
C THR A 609 -50.84 -47.06 68.00
N GLY A 610 -49.53 -46.84 68.00
CA GLY A 610 -48.96 -45.50 68.13
C GLY A 610 -49.04 -44.89 69.53
N LEU A 611 -49.15 -45.72 70.57
CA LEU A 611 -49.34 -45.23 71.92
C LEU A 611 -48.08 -44.55 72.47
N LYS A 612 -48.26 -43.34 72.99
CA LYS A 612 -47.22 -42.63 73.75
C LYS A 612 -47.08 -43.18 75.17
N ASN A 613 -48.19 -43.62 75.76
CA ASN A 613 -48.30 -44.21 77.08
C ASN A 613 -49.43 -45.24 77.06
N CYS A 614 -49.32 -46.28 77.89
CA CYS A 614 -50.41 -47.22 78.12
C CYS A 614 -51.50 -46.61 79.00
N PHE A 615 -52.68 -47.21 78.96
CA PHE A 615 -53.82 -46.89 79.81
C PHE A 615 -53.83 -47.77 81.04
N ASP A 616 -54.16 -47.21 82.20
CA ASP A 616 -54.36 -47.99 83.42
C ASP A 616 -55.58 -48.90 83.28
N CYS A 617 -55.46 -50.13 83.77
CA CYS A 617 -56.63 -50.96 84.05
C CYS A 617 -57.58 -50.19 84.99
N HIS A 618 -58.86 -50.20 84.67
CA HIS A 618 -59.87 -49.56 85.52
C HIS A 618 -59.87 -50.18 86.94
N ALA A 619 -60.24 -49.38 87.95
CA ALA A 619 -60.32 -49.83 89.33
C ALA A 619 -61.24 -51.07 89.48
N GLY A 620 -60.88 -51.96 90.41
CA GLY A 620 -61.51 -53.28 90.58
C GLY A 620 -60.98 -54.34 89.60
N LYS A 621 -60.00 -54.01 88.76
CA LYS A 621 -59.27 -54.94 87.89
C LYS A 621 -57.76 -54.79 88.07
N TYR A 622 -57.05 -55.86 87.77
CA TYR A 622 -55.60 -55.95 87.84
C TYR A 622 -55.03 -56.65 86.61
N LEU A 623 -53.73 -56.44 86.36
CA LEU A 623 -53.01 -57.15 85.31
C LEU A 623 -51.62 -57.47 85.83
N SER A 624 -51.33 -58.75 86.06
CA SER A 624 -50.11 -59.18 86.75
C SER A 624 -48.90 -59.34 85.85
N ASP A 625 -49.08 -59.33 84.52
CA ASP A 625 -47.97 -59.49 83.59
C ASP A 625 -47.01 -58.30 83.69
N MET A 626 -45.74 -58.60 83.97
CA MET A 626 -44.68 -57.60 84.11
C MET A 626 -43.99 -57.37 82.75
N SER A 627 -44.78 -57.04 81.72
CA SER A 627 -44.29 -56.77 80.36
C SER A 627 -43.64 -57.97 79.68
N THR A 628 -44.15 -59.19 79.87
CA THR A 628 -43.57 -60.40 79.29
C THR A 628 -44.17 -60.76 77.93
N SER A 629 -45.40 -60.35 77.63
CA SER A 629 -46.03 -60.56 76.33
C SER A 629 -46.99 -59.44 75.96
N THR A 630 -46.87 -58.93 74.73
CA THR A 630 -47.76 -57.89 74.20
C THR A 630 -49.23 -58.26 74.19
N ASP A 631 -49.54 -59.54 73.97
CA ASP A 631 -50.89 -60.04 73.80
C ASP A 631 -51.67 -60.07 75.13
N PHE A 632 -51.00 -59.86 76.26
CA PHE A 632 -51.64 -59.68 77.57
C PHE A 632 -51.78 -58.22 77.97
N HIS A 633 -51.49 -57.30 77.07
CA HIS A 633 -51.55 -55.88 77.32
C HIS A 633 -52.23 -55.12 76.16
N ASP A 634 -52.81 -55.80 75.18
CA ASP A 634 -53.27 -55.17 73.93
C ASP A 634 -54.75 -54.77 73.94
N ASP A 635 -55.50 -55.12 75.00
CA ASP A 635 -56.88 -54.69 75.19
C ASP A 635 -57.27 -54.55 76.67
N GLU A 636 -58.32 -53.77 76.94
CA GLU A 636 -58.88 -53.61 78.30
C GLU A 636 -59.38 -54.94 78.90
N SER A 637 -59.69 -55.92 78.05
CA SER A 637 -60.08 -57.26 78.46
C SER A 637 -58.97 -58.09 79.08
N ASP A 638 -57.70 -57.71 78.90
CA ASP A 638 -56.56 -58.36 79.56
C ASP A 638 -56.50 -58.04 81.06
N CYS A 639 -57.11 -56.92 81.46
CA CYS A 639 -57.29 -56.57 82.85
C CYS A 639 -58.31 -57.52 83.50
N SER A 640 -57.82 -58.38 84.38
CA SER A 640 -58.61 -59.35 85.13
C SER A 640 -59.35 -58.68 86.28
N THR A 641 -60.64 -58.95 86.45
CA THR A 641 -61.40 -58.46 87.61
C THR A 641 -60.86 -59.10 88.90
N CYS A 642 -60.82 -58.33 89.99
CA CYS A 642 -60.53 -58.89 91.30
C CYS A 642 -61.52 -59.99 91.68
N ASP A 643 -61.10 -60.93 92.52
CA ASP A 643 -62.01 -61.88 93.13
C ASP A 643 -62.82 -61.21 94.26
N ALA A 644 -63.93 -61.84 94.66
CA ALA A 644 -64.65 -61.41 95.85
C ALA A 644 -63.72 -61.37 97.07
N GLY A 645 -63.95 -60.42 97.96
CA GLY A 645 -63.10 -60.17 99.12
C GLY A 645 -61.84 -59.36 98.81
N HIS A 646 -61.61 -58.94 97.56
CA HIS A 646 -60.43 -58.18 97.16
C HIS A 646 -60.80 -56.88 96.42
N HIS A 647 -59.90 -55.90 96.46
CA HIS A 647 -60.02 -54.59 95.80
C HIS A 647 -58.74 -54.22 95.02
N SER A 648 -58.86 -53.26 94.10
CA SER A 648 -57.71 -52.65 93.44
C SER A 648 -58.03 -51.24 92.95
N GLY A 649 -57.09 -50.32 93.11
CA GLY A 649 -57.16 -49.00 92.46
C GLY A 649 -56.83 -49.07 90.96
N PRO A 650 -57.00 -47.97 90.20
CA PRO A 650 -56.56 -47.91 88.81
C PRO A 650 -55.08 -48.26 88.67
N GLY A 651 -54.72 -49.06 87.67
CA GLY A 651 -53.31 -49.39 87.39
C GLY A 651 -52.71 -50.49 88.28
N ALA A 652 -53.53 -51.30 88.95
CA ALA A 652 -53.03 -52.29 89.90
C ALA A 652 -52.43 -53.54 89.23
N ALA A 653 -51.28 -54.01 89.73
CA ALA A 653 -50.65 -55.25 89.29
C ALA A 653 -51.24 -56.51 89.96
N SER A 654 -51.94 -56.35 91.08
CA SER A 654 -52.62 -57.39 91.85
C SER A 654 -53.76 -56.78 92.64
N CYS A 655 -54.70 -57.60 93.10
CA CYS A 655 -55.73 -57.15 94.03
C CYS A 655 -55.29 -57.35 95.47
N ASP A 656 -55.55 -56.35 96.29
CA ASP A 656 -55.34 -56.40 97.73
C ASP A 656 -56.59 -57.00 98.39
N GLY A 657 -56.40 -57.84 99.40
CA GLY A 657 -57.52 -58.43 100.12
C GLY A 657 -58.13 -57.43 101.10
N CYS A 658 -59.43 -57.51 101.33
CA CYS A 658 -60.02 -56.87 102.49
C CYS A 658 -59.32 -57.38 103.74
N GLY A 659 -58.71 -56.45 104.50
CA GLY A 659 -57.99 -56.77 105.73
C GLY A 659 -58.83 -57.59 106.70
N ALA A 660 -58.16 -58.33 107.59
CA ALA A 660 -58.82 -59.14 108.61
C ALA A 660 -59.85 -58.31 109.42
N GLY A 661 -60.94 -58.95 109.83
CA GLY A 661 -62.12 -58.28 110.38
C GLY A 661 -63.04 -57.62 109.36
N LYS A 662 -62.67 -57.60 108.07
CA LYS A 662 -63.54 -57.16 106.96
C LYS A 662 -63.74 -58.27 105.93
N TYR A 663 -64.74 -58.12 105.08
CA TYR A 663 -65.03 -59.02 103.96
C TYR A 663 -65.66 -58.25 102.80
N SER A 664 -65.66 -58.83 101.60
CA SER A 664 -66.56 -58.39 100.53
C SER A 664 -67.15 -59.58 99.78
N ALA A 665 -68.47 -59.61 99.62
CA ALA A 665 -69.15 -60.68 98.89
C ALA A 665 -68.99 -60.57 97.37
N ILE A 666 -68.48 -59.43 96.88
CA ILE A 666 -68.25 -59.14 95.46
C ILE A 666 -66.87 -58.50 95.26
N PRO A 667 -66.31 -58.52 94.05
CA PRO A 667 -65.16 -57.69 93.71
C PRO A 667 -65.51 -56.21 93.90
N ILE A 668 -64.60 -55.43 94.46
CA ILE A 668 -64.77 -54.00 94.76
C ILE A 668 -63.58 -53.20 94.23
N ASP A 669 -63.75 -51.88 94.08
CA ASP A 669 -62.77 -51.00 93.41
C ASP A 669 -61.95 -50.13 94.38
N ASN A 670 -62.26 -50.20 95.68
CA ASN A 670 -61.53 -49.49 96.72
C ASN A 670 -61.55 -50.28 98.04
N GLU A 671 -60.61 -49.98 98.94
CA GLU A 671 -60.51 -50.63 100.26
C GLU A 671 -61.68 -50.27 101.20
N GLU A 672 -62.21 -49.06 101.08
CA GLU A 672 -63.28 -48.54 101.94
C GLU A 672 -64.60 -49.31 101.75
N ASP A 673 -64.80 -49.95 100.59
CA ASP A 673 -65.96 -50.79 100.27
C ASP A 673 -65.90 -52.16 100.96
N CYS A 674 -64.79 -52.51 101.61
CA CYS A 674 -64.71 -53.69 102.45
C CYS A 674 -65.66 -53.58 103.64
N VAL A 675 -66.61 -54.51 103.72
CA VAL A 675 -67.63 -54.54 104.76
C VAL A 675 -67.04 -55.11 106.05
N ILE A 676 -67.17 -54.36 107.14
CA ILE A 676 -66.72 -54.78 108.47
C ILE A 676 -67.58 -55.95 108.97
N CYS A 677 -66.96 -56.96 109.59
CA CYS A 677 -67.68 -58.03 110.26
C CYS A 677 -68.51 -57.47 111.43
N GLU A 678 -69.83 -57.62 111.35
CA GLU A 678 -70.73 -57.24 112.43
C GLU A 678 -70.52 -58.11 113.68
N ILE A 679 -70.96 -57.60 114.83
CA ILE A 679 -70.91 -58.28 116.14
C ILE A 679 -71.47 -59.71 116.05
N GLY A 680 -70.80 -60.65 116.68
CA GLY A 680 -71.07 -62.09 116.62
C GLY A 680 -70.35 -62.82 115.48
N LYS A 681 -69.63 -62.11 114.60
CA LYS A 681 -68.89 -62.67 113.47
C LYS A 681 -67.47 -62.11 113.39
N PHE A 682 -66.57 -62.86 112.77
CA PHE A 682 -65.15 -62.52 112.65
C PHE A 682 -64.57 -62.96 111.30
N SER A 683 -63.42 -62.41 110.92
CA SER A 683 -62.64 -62.88 109.77
C SER A 683 -61.16 -62.82 110.08
N VAL A 684 -60.51 -63.98 110.15
CA VAL A 684 -59.07 -64.10 110.47
C VAL A 684 -58.17 -64.08 109.23
N THR A 685 -58.76 -64.18 108.05
CA THR A 685 -58.01 -64.22 106.79
C THR A 685 -58.27 -62.96 106.01
N GLU A 686 -57.20 -62.32 105.57
CA GLU A 686 -57.24 -61.30 104.53
C GLU A 686 -57.89 -61.87 103.26
N GLY A 687 -58.72 -61.07 102.57
CA GLY A 687 -59.42 -61.51 101.36
C GLY A 687 -60.72 -62.28 101.61
N ALA A 688 -61.32 -62.19 102.80
CA ALA A 688 -62.52 -62.96 103.12
C ALA A 688 -63.74 -62.54 102.27
N THR A 689 -64.51 -63.53 101.81
CA THR A 689 -65.74 -63.30 101.04
C THR A 689 -67.00 -63.24 101.91
N ALA A 690 -66.88 -63.60 103.18
CA ALA A 690 -67.92 -63.56 104.21
C ALA A 690 -67.27 -63.66 105.59
N CYS A 691 -67.92 -63.09 106.61
CA CYS A 691 -67.52 -63.30 108.00
C CYS A 691 -68.01 -64.65 108.51
N LEU A 692 -67.17 -65.30 109.32
CA LEU A 692 -67.49 -66.54 110.03
C LEU A 692 -68.23 -66.21 111.32
N GLU A 693 -69.26 -67.00 111.66
CA GLU A 693 -69.92 -66.86 112.96
C GLU A 693 -69.02 -67.40 114.08
N CYS A 694 -69.04 -66.76 115.25
CA CYS A 694 -68.39 -67.33 116.42
C CYS A 694 -68.96 -68.73 116.72
N PRO A 695 -68.12 -69.73 117.06
CA PRO A 695 -68.58 -71.09 117.38
C PRO A 695 -69.68 -71.12 118.45
N SER A 696 -70.61 -72.07 118.34
CA SER A 696 -71.75 -72.17 119.26
C SER A 696 -71.33 -72.17 120.73
N GLY A 697 -71.85 -71.22 121.51
CA GLY A 697 -71.48 -71.01 122.91
C GLY A 697 -70.43 -69.92 123.14
N THR A 698 -69.97 -69.25 122.08
CA THR A 698 -69.05 -68.10 122.13
C THR A 698 -69.61 -66.86 121.43
N HIS A 699 -69.14 -65.66 121.80
CA HIS A 699 -69.47 -64.39 121.13
C HIS A 699 -68.27 -63.42 121.13
N ASN A 700 -68.25 -62.48 120.20
CA ASN A 700 -67.39 -61.28 120.25
C ASN A 700 -68.30 -60.05 120.37
N ASP A 701 -67.84 -59.00 121.07
CA ASP A 701 -68.64 -57.77 121.28
C ASP A 701 -68.20 -56.60 120.38
N ASP A 702 -67.10 -56.76 119.65
CA ASP A 702 -66.52 -55.73 118.78
C ASP A 702 -66.82 -56.02 117.31
N ALA A 703 -67.23 -54.98 116.56
CA ALA A 703 -67.30 -55.04 115.11
C ALA A 703 -65.89 -54.98 114.51
N GLY A 704 -65.63 -55.77 113.47
CA GLY A 704 -64.32 -55.83 112.81
C GLY A 704 -63.31 -56.77 113.46
N SER A 705 -63.79 -57.75 114.22
CA SER A 705 -62.96 -58.73 114.90
C SER A 705 -62.15 -59.62 113.95
N ASP A 706 -60.84 -59.70 114.19
CA ASP A 706 -59.82 -60.29 113.32
C ASP A 706 -59.10 -61.52 113.90
N LYS A 707 -59.42 -61.93 115.14
CA LYS A 707 -58.80 -63.11 115.80
C LYS A 707 -59.76 -64.29 115.96
N GLY A 708 -59.25 -65.51 115.77
CA GLY A 708 -60.02 -66.76 115.79
C GLY A 708 -60.04 -67.46 117.15
N PHE A 709 -60.72 -68.62 117.22
CA PHE A 709 -60.95 -69.40 118.46
C PHE A 709 -59.69 -70.08 119.06
N HIS A 710 -58.51 -69.95 118.43
CA HIS A 710 -57.30 -70.69 118.80
C HIS A 710 -56.09 -69.84 119.19
N ASP A 711 -56.22 -68.52 119.27
CA ASP A 711 -55.15 -67.66 119.78
C ASP A 711 -55.31 -67.36 121.28
N GLU A 712 -54.18 -67.10 121.96
CA GLU A 712 -54.13 -66.79 123.40
C GLU A 712 -54.89 -65.48 123.76
N GLU A 713 -55.35 -64.73 122.76
CA GLU A 713 -56.30 -63.60 122.82
C GLU A 713 -57.42 -63.77 121.77
N ALA A 714 -58.18 -64.86 121.82
CA ALA A 714 -59.31 -65.10 120.91
C ALA A 714 -60.45 -64.08 121.13
N ASP A 715 -60.93 -63.43 120.06
CA ASP A 715 -62.04 -62.47 120.13
C ASP A 715 -63.40 -63.13 120.39
N CYS A 716 -63.60 -64.38 119.97
CA CYS A 716 -64.80 -65.17 120.29
C CYS A 716 -64.64 -65.85 121.66
N VAL A 717 -65.28 -65.32 122.70
CA VAL A 717 -65.19 -65.79 124.10
C VAL A 717 -66.44 -66.55 124.56
N VAL A 718 -66.29 -67.53 125.46
CA VAL A 718 -67.39 -68.37 125.98
C VAL A 718 -68.27 -67.55 126.94
N TRP A 719 -69.59 -67.73 126.87
CA TRP A 719 -70.55 -67.18 127.84
C TRP A 719 -70.24 -67.66 129.27
N GLU A 720 -69.49 -66.91 130.08
CA GLU A 720 -69.43 -67.15 131.53
C GLU A 720 -70.67 -66.55 132.20
N GLU A 721 -71.58 -67.42 132.65
CA GLU A 721 -72.68 -67.08 133.55
C GLU A 721 -72.12 -66.60 134.91
N PHE A 722 -71.88 -65.29 135.09
CA PHE A 722 -71.87 -64.67 136.41
C PHE A 722 -73.28 -64.17 136.75
N GLY A 723 -74.05 -64.99 137.45
CA GLY A 723 -75.32 -64.59 138.04
C GLY A 723 -75.15 -63.61 139.20
N ARG A 724 -75.47 -62.32 138.98
CA ARG A 724 -76.40 -61.52 139.79
C ARG A 724 -76.71 -60.16 139.18
#